data_AF-A0AAE1ZKB0-F1
#
_entry.id   AF-A0AAE1ZKB0-F1
#
_cell.length_a   1.000
_cell.length_b   1.000
_cell.length_c   1.000
_cell.angle_alpha   90.00
_cell.angle_beta   90.00
_cell.angle_gamma   90.00
#
_symmetry.space_group_name_H-M   'P 1'
#
loop_
_entity.id
_entity.type
_entity.pdbx_description
1 polymer ?
#
loop_
_entity_poly.entity_id
_entity_poly.type
_entity_poly.pdbx_seq_one_letter_code
_entity_poly.pdbx_strand_id
1 'polypeptide(L)'
;MRVRSSYFVRLFGFSAVLVAIIILSRQAYFPECNKSCNCSNESEYNSKCSKNTDKRFSHDFGEFDSTSVNSLRCIVNGKLIPECYLLRPQKVLIPFEIVRDYFKVYGSLDLSSNTFYLNHANVDIPKAPVLPKHNPVGVYMHYHKLTVEKRDHLKLIIADEGVPISQQWSSHGYPYPIQIAQFGLNHFSKLAVANQMNSKSVNDILSLDDTNMGLDLIIPSSNVIHRWINKKPAYKSSDKLILSANKIDSIGRVLSIIPRLKRWDYFVMIGHQWTYGSFVELSLLLYPPQMVGINKYPTKVLVVYNCSSYPSRYQTYATNFNNSIVTYWMPECENKARIYGFIDRIRLSRDIYTDLMKVFNPYRKSSKYADMNSLNINNTTSNYPFHVKVLEINFYVNPHNDINKITVEKLYLSESNSLTSSSSLPPINKMTLTEKLFHEIRFVSAADWFIKHQDRLGGWSVNVQRSLNRRKPLEPGWYSAMGQGQAISLLVRAYSYTGNRVYLDACHRALYLFNIHVNHGGIRSYFLNQSNIIWFEEYPFDPPIHVLNGFIYSLLGLYDYTKLPMSSSDPLISAYLTKAQNLLDAGLASLSKLLPLFDSGSGSFYDLNHLYAHYNYESIKLYKSKSFEKDSFQLSSGPNRARWSYHVVHINQLLTLVDLDPKRAIQWNTTATRWIAYLQGFTSQN
;
A
#
# COMPACT_ATOMS: atom_id res chain seq x y z
N MET A 1 21.39 -17.73 1.98
CA MET A 1 22.73 -18.37 2.12
C MET A 1 23.78 -17.35 1.68
N ARG A 2 24.89 -17.17 2.41
CA ARG A 2 25.96 -16.22 2.03
C ARG A 2 27.07 -16.99 1.33
N VAL A 3 27.41 -16.60 0.10
CA VAL A 3 28.61 -17.09 -0.57
C VAL A 3 29.57 -15.92 -0.63
N ARG A 4 30.60 -15.94 0.22
CA ARG A 4 31.77 -15.08 0.06
C ARG A 4 32.58 -15.66 -1.09
N SER A 5 32.83 -14.85 -2.12
CA SER A 5 33.66 -15.24 -3.24
C SER A 5 34.81 -14.25 -3.33
N SER A 6 36.03 -14.74 -3.15
CA SER A 6 37.24 -13.93 -3.16
C SER A 6 37.65 -13.45 -4.56
N TYR A 7 37.06 -13.99 -5.65
CA TYR A 7 37.54 -13.71 -7.01
C TYR A 7 36.42 -13.70 -8.07
N PHE A 8 36.37 -12.61 -8.85
CA PHE A 8 35.70 -12.55 -10.15
C PHE A 8 36.70 -12.94 -11.25
N VAL A 9 36.45 -14.03 -11.98
CA VAL A 9 37.21 -14.31 -13.20
C VAL A 9 36.71 -13.36 -14.30
N ARG A 10 37.48 -12.32 -14.61
CA ARG A 10 37.33 -11.57 -15.88
C ARG A 10 37.83 -12.47 -17.01
N LEU A 11 36.91 -13.13 -17.71
CA LEU A 11 37.22 -13.68 -19.04
C LEU A 11 37.33 -12.51 -20.02
N PHE A 12 38.55 -12.17 -20.40
CA PHE A 12 38.81 -11.18 -21.46
C PHE A 12 38.39 -11.76 -22.81
N GLY A 13 37.40 -11.13 -23.45
CA GLY A 13 37.01 -11.40 -24.84
C GLY A 13 35.50 -11.42 -25.02
N PHE A 14 34.93 -10.26 -25.35
CA PHE A 14 33.57 -10.05 -25.89
C PHE A 14 32.41 -10.75 -25.14
N SER A 15 31.78 -9.97 -24.24
CA SER A 15 30.54 -10.21 -23.46
C SER A 15 30.82 -10.43 -21.97
N ALA A 16 30.72 -9.36 -21.18
CA ALA A 16 30.88 -9.39 -19.74
C ALA A 16 29.67 -10.11 -19.08
N VAL A 17 29.75 -11.43 -18.93
CA VAL A 17 28.83 -12.21 -18.09
C VAL A 17 29.48 -12.41 -16.72
N LEU A 18 28.88 -11.81 -15.70
CA LEU A 18 29.35 -11.89 -14.33
C LEU A 18 28.72 -13.14 -13.69
N VAL A 19 29.38 -14.29 -13.79
CA VAL A 19 28.84 -15.58 -13.32
C VAL A 19 28.98 -15.69 -11.79
N ALA A 20 27.86 -15.67 -11.06
CA ALA A 20 27.83 -16.10 -9.66
C ALA A 20 27.78 -17.64 -9.63
N ILE A 21 28.78 -18.26 -8.99
CA ILE A 21 29.03 -19.69 -9.06
C ILE A 21 28.51 -20.38 -7.79
N ILE A 22 27.54 -21.29 -7.92
CA ILE A 22 27.04 -22.13 -6.81
C ILE A 22 27.64 -23.54 -6.92
N ILE A 23 28.34 -23.97 -5.86
CA ILE A 23 28.82 -25.35 -5.70
C ILE A 23 27.72 -26.17 -5.03
N LEU A 24 27.18 -27.16 -5.74
CA LEU A 24 26.34 -28.20 -5.13
C LEU A 24 27.26 -29.27 -4.53
N SER A 25 27.49 -29.22 -3.21
CA SER A 25 28.11 -30.33 -2.49
C SER A 25 27.06 -31.37 -2.13
N ARG A 26 27.33 -32.64 -2.45
CA ARG A 26 26.55 -33.82 -2.04
C ARG A 26 26.73 -34.09 -0.54
N GLN A 27 26.20 -33.22 0.30
CA GLN A 27 26.09 -33.44 1.75
C GLN A 27 24.90 -32.65 2.28
N ALA A 28 23.72 -33.25 2.18
CA ALA A 28 22.63 -32.90 3.09
C ALA A 28 23.05 -33.42 4.47
N TYR A 29 23.70 -32.58 5.26
CA TYR A 29 23.82 -32.86 6.69
C TYR A 29 22.44 -32.64 7.31
N PHE A 30 21.73 -33.76 7.50
CA PHE A 30 20.64 -33.84 8.47
C PHE A 30 21.20 -33.41 9.83
N PRO A 31 20.60 -32.44 10.55
CA PRO A 31 20.90 -32.29 11.95
C PRO A 31 20.36 -33.55 12.64
N GLU A 32 21.24 -34.43 13.09
CA GLU A 32 20.88 -35.39 14.13
C GLU A 32 20.37 -34.58 15.32
N CYS A 33 19.09 -34.75 15.65
CA CYS A 33 18.55 -34.36 16.94
C CYS A 33 19.25 -35.19 18.01
N ASN A 34 20.33 -34.67 18.58
CA ASN A 34 20.89 -35.24 19.80
C ASN A 34 19.85 -35.10 20.92
N LYS A 35 19.27 -36.25 21.29
CA LYS A 35 18.54 -36.46 22.54
C LYS A 35 19.46 -36.09 23.71
N SER A 36 18.98 -35.17 24.54
CA SER A 36 19.12 -35.10 26.02
C SER A 36 19.47 -33.68 26.46
N CYS A 37 18.48 -32.95 26.97
CA CYS A 37 18.69 -31.83 27.88
C CYS A 37 17.66 -31.97 28.99
N ASN A 38 18.05 -32.67 30.06
CA ASN A 38 17.34 -32.69 31.34
C ASN A 38 17.93 -31.55 32.19
N CYS A 39 17.19 -30.46 32.38
CA CYS A 39 17.57 -29.39 33.31
C CYS A 39 16.33 -28.89 34.07
N SER A 40 16.44 -28.86 35.40
CA SER A 40 15.35 -28.72 36.37
C SER A 40 15.29 -27.35 37.05
N ASN A 41 15.76 -26.27 36.41
CA ASN A 41 15.63 -24.90 36.95
C ASN A 41 15.61 -23.81 35.85
N GLU A 42 14.74 -22.80 36.03
CA GLU A 42 14.48 -21.71 35.07
C GLU A 42 15.67 -20.75 34.83
N SER A 43 16.65 -20.68 35.73
CA SER A 43 17.81 -19.78 35.59
C SER A 43 18.92 -20.31 34.68
N GLU A 44 18.94 -21.61 34.34
CA GLU A 44 19.88 -22.19 33.36
C GLU A 44 19.34 -22.19 31.92
N TYR A 45 18.04 -21.95 31.70
CA TYR A 45 17.42 -21.96 30.38
C TYR A 45 17.98 -20.85 29.46
N ASN A 46 18.24 -19.67 30.03
CA ASN A 46 18.68 -18.50 29.26
C ASN A 46 20.18 -18.49 28.91
N SER A 47 21.03 -19.25 29.59
CA SER A 47 22.49 -19.17 29.36
C SER A 47 23.03 -20.23 28.39
N LYS A 48 22.42 -21.42 28.32
CA LYS A 48 22.91 -22.54 27.49
C LYS A 48 22.14 -22.77 26.18
N CYS A 49 20.86 -22.39 26.08
CA CYS A 49 20.07 -22.57 24.83
C CYS A 49 20.03 -21.32 23.92
N SER A 50 20.53 -20.16 24.37
CA SER A 50 20.44 -18.89 23.62
C SER A 50 21.62 -18.60 22.65
N LYS A 51 22.55 -19.52 22.44
CA LYS A 51 23.78 -19.26 21.65
C LYS A 51 23.84 -19.87 20.24
N ASN A 52 22.74 -20.38 19.67
CA ASN A 52 22.81 -21.16 18.42
C ASN A 52 21.84 -20.77 17.28
N THR A 53 21.32 -19.54 17.23
CA THR A 53 20.41 -19.11 16.12
C THR A 53 21.09 -18.34 14.99
N ASP A 54 22.43 -18.23 14.97
CA ASP A 54 23.15 -17.46 13.94
C ASP A 54 24.30 -18.27 13.29
N LYS A 55 24.09 -19.57 13.00
CA LYS A 55 24.99 -20.31 12.11
C LYS A 55 24.76 -19.88 10.66
N ARG A 56 25.26 -18.70 10.32
CA ARG A 56 25.45 -18.22 8.95
C ARG A 56 26.58 -19.05 8.34
N PHE A 57 26.25 -19.94 7.41
CA PHE A 57 27.25 -20.64 6.63
C PHE A 57 27.98 -19.63 5.73
N SER A 58 29.18 -19.24 6.10
CA SER A 58 30.18 -18.62 5.21
C SER A 58 31.21 -19.69 4.88
N HIS A 59 31.28 -20.11 3.63
CA HIS A 59 32.42 -20.87 3.13
C HIS A 59 33.42 -19.87 2.54
N ASP A 60 34.59 -19.73 3.17
CA ASP A 60 35.71 -19.02 2.55
C ASP A 60 36.38 -19.95 1.54
N PHE A 61 36.47 -19.45 0.32
CA PHE A 61 37.14 -20.08 -0.80
C PHE A 61 38.53 -19.44 -0.91
N GLY A 62 39.59 -20.24 -0.76
CA GLY A 62 40.98 -19.81 -0.91
C GLY A 62 41.28 -19.28 -2.33
N GLU A 63 42.49 -18.75 -2.53
CA GLU A 63 42.92 -18.19 -3.83
C GLU A 63 42.83 -19.22 -4.96
N PHE A 64 42.10 -18.87 -6.04
CA PHE A 64 41.91 -19.71 -7.22
C PHE A 64 42.62 -19.11 -8.42
N ASP A 65 43.52 -19.87 -9.03
CA ASP A 65 44.13 -19.54 -10.32
C ASP A 65 43.19 -19.94 -11.48
N SER A 66 43.17 -19.14 -12.55
CA SER A 66 42.34 -19.31 -13.75
C SER A 66 42.50 -20.68 -14.44
N THR A 67 43.62 -21.36 -14.17
CA THR A 67 43.98 -22.70 -14.68
C THR A 67 43.20 -23.85 -14.01
N SER A 68 42.37 -23.56 -13.00
CA SER A 68 41.65 -24.56 -12.19
C SER A 68 40.17 -24.78 -12.56
N VAL A 69 39.66 -24.09 -13.59
CA VAL A 69 38.26 -24.13 -14.03
C VAL A 69 38.17 -24.69 -15.46
N ASN A 70 37.52 -25.85 -15.63
CA ASN A 70 37.28 -26.44 -16.94
C ASN A 70 35.80 -26.33 -17.33
N SER A 71 35.51 -26.11 -18.60
CA SER A 71 34.12 -26.20 -19.10
C SER A 71 33.61 -27.65 -19.02
N LEU A 72 32.36 -27.81 -18.62
CA LEU A 72 31.67 -29.09 -18.49
C LEU A 72 30.33 -29.02 -19.24
N ARG A 73 29.95 -30.10 -19.91
CA ARG A 73 28.60 -30.23 -20.48
C ARG A 73 27.66 -30.78 -19.41
N CYS A 74 26.60 -30.03 -19.09
CA CYS A 74 25.56 -30.47 -18.16
C CYS A 74 24.25 -30.74 -18.90
N ILE A 75 23.50 -31.73 -18.42
CA ILE A 75 22.16 -32.05 -18.89
C ILE A 75 21.22 -31.95 -17.69
N VAL A 76 20.20 -31.10 -17.78
CA VAL A 76 19.16 -30.94 -16.76
C VAL A 76 17.82 -31.32 -17.39
N ASN A 77 17.18 -32.37 -16.86
CA ASN A 77 15.92 -32.94 -17.39
C ASN A 77 15.94 -33.20 -18.91
N GLY A 78 17.03 -33.78 -19.41
CA GLY A 78 17.19 -34.13 -20.83
C GLY A 78 17.52 -32.95 -21.75
N LYS A 79 17.65 -31.71 -21.23
CA LYS A 79 18.10 -30.55 -22.01
C LYS A 79 19.55 -30.21 -21.71
N LEU A 80 20.35 -30.04 -22.77
CA LEU A 80 21.71 -29.55 -22.66
C LEU A 80 21.68 -28.09 -22.22
N ILE A 81 22.43 -27.77 -21.16
CA ILE A 81 22.62 -26.39 -20.72
C ILE A 81 24.03 -25.92 -21.11
N PRO A 82 24.17 -24.72 -21.71
CA PRO A 82 25.48 -24.14 -21.96
C PRO A 82 26.14 -23.74 -20.62
N GLU A 83 27.48 -23.72 -20.59
CA GLU A 83 28.27 -23.04 -19.54
C GLU A 83 28.23 -23.64 -18.12
N CYS A 84 28.28 -24.97 -17.99
CA CYS A 84 28.69 -25.58 -16.72
C CYS A 84 30.22 -25.58 -16.58
N TYR A 85 30.72 -25.59 -15.33
CA TYR A 85 32.16 -25.67 -15.08
C TYR A 85 32.52 -26.72 -14.02
N LEU A 86 33.72 -27.26 -14.12
CA LEU A 86 34.32 -28.18 -13.16
C LEU A 86 35.48 -27.49 -12.46
N LEU A 87 35.37 -27.33 -11.14
CA LEU A 87 36.40 -26.81 -10.25
C LEU A 87 37.12 -27.96 -9.56
N ARG A 88 38.46 -27.98 -9.63
CA ARG A 88 39.27 -29.11 -9.17
C ARG A 88 39.08 -29.45 -7.66
N PRO A 89 39.08 -30.74 -7.28
CA PRO A 89 39.00 -31.91 -8.15
C PRO A 89 37.57 -32.46 -8.35
N GLN A 90 36.51 -31.94 -7.72
CA GLN A 90 35.17 -32.59 -7.77
C GLN A 90 33.95 -31.65 -7.60
N LYS A 91 34.10 -30.34 -7.80
CA LYS A 91 32.97 -29.41 -7.60
C LYS A 91 32.41 -28.94 -8.94
N VAL A 92 31.18 -29.35 -9.24
CA VAL A 92 30.44 -28.86 -10.40
C VAL A 92 29.83 -27.50 -10.06
N LEU A 93 29.99 -26.59 -11.00
CA LEU A 93 29.54 -25.21 -10.94
C LEU A 93 28.45 -25.00 -11.97
N ILE A 94 27.29 -24.52 -11.50
CA ILE A 94 26.15 -24.20 -12.35
C ILE A 94 25.95 -22.67 -12.30
N PRO A 95 25.82 -22.00 -13.46
CA PRO A 95 25.48 -20.58 -13.52
C PRO A 95 24.22 -20.26 -12.74
N PHE A 96 24.27 -19.19 -11.95
CA PHE A 96 23.13 -18.78 -11.13
C PHE A 96 21.89 -18.46 -11.96
N GLU A 97 22.02 -17.97 -13.20
CA GLU A 97 20.90 -17.68 -14.10
C GLU A 97 20.02 -18.91 -14.32
N ILE A 98 20.64 -20.08 -14.48
CA ILE A 98 19.95 -21.36 -14.66
C ILE A 98 19.24 -21.75 -13.36
N VAL A 99 19.94 -21.63 -12.23
CA VAL A 99 19.38 -21.91 -10.89
C VAL A 99 18.18 -21.00 -10.59
N ARG A 100 18.33 -19.70 -10.87
CA ARG A 100 17.31 -18.66 -10.72
C ARG A 100 16.07 -19.00 -11.53
N ASP A 101 16.25 -19.32 -12.81
CA ASP A 101 15.12 -19.52 -13.71
C ASP A 101 14.44 -20.88 -13.50
N TYR A 102 15.19 -21.91 -13.09
CA TYR A 102 14.67 -23.24 -12.78
C TYR A 102 13.95 -23.29 -11.42
N PHE A 103 14.62 -22.86 -10.35
CA PHE A 103 14.09 -22.91 -8.98
C PHE A 103 13.27 -21.66 -8.58
N LYS A 104 13.23 -20.63 -9.44
CA LYS A 104 12.55 -19.35 -9.17
C LYS A 104 13.03 -18.67 -7.88
N VAL A 105 14.35 -18.74 -7.64
CA VAL A 105 15.05 -18.08 -6.52
C VAL A 105 15.62 -16.73 -6.94
N TYR A 106 16.20 -15.97 -6.01
CA TYR A 106 16.67 -14.61 -6.23
C TYR A 106 18.11 -14.41 -5.74
N GLY A 107 18.84 -13.55 -6.43
CA GLY A 107 20.24 -13.28 -6.16
C GLY A 107 20.55 -11.80 -6.26
N SER A 108 21.41 -11.29 -5.37
CA SER A 108 21.96 -9.94 -5.48
C SER A 108 23.45 -9.96 -5.15
N LEU A 109 24.23 -9.19 -5.90
CA LEU A 109 25.66 -9.04 -5.67
C LEU A 109 25.94 -7.69 -5.02
N ASP A 110 26.65 -7.72 -3.90
CA ASP A 110 27.24 -6.53 -3.31
C ASP A 110 28.72 -6.44 -3.73
N LEU A 111 29.01 -5.48 -4.61
CA LEU A 111 30.36 -5.23 -5.12
C LEU A 111 31.30 -4.64 -4.06
N SER A 112 30.76 -3.97 -3.04
CA SER A 112 31.58 -3.39 -1.97
C SER A 112 32.16 -4.48 -1.05
N SER A 113 31.39 -5.55 -0.85
CA SER A 113 31.75 -6.67 0.03
C SER A 113 32.10 -7.96 -0.72
N ASN A 114 32.14 -7.93 -2.07
CA ASN A 114 32.32 -9.10 -2.95
C ASN A 114 31.46 -10.30 -2.52
N THR A 115 30.23 -10.05 -2.07
CA THR A 115 29.35 -11.08 -1.50
C THR A 115 28.12 -11.25 -2.38
N PHE A 116 27.87 -12.50 -2.78
CA PHE A 116 26.64 -12.89 -3.45
C PHE A 116 25.61 -13.39 -2.42
N TYR A 117 24.44 -12.76 -2.42
CA TYR A 117 23.33 -13.10 -1.54
C TYR A 117 22.30 -13.91 -2.32
N LEU A 118 22.14 -15.19 -1.93
CA LEU A 118 21.10 -16.06 -2.43
C LEU A 118 19.89 -16.05 -1.48
N ASN A 119 18.73 -15.70 -2.02
CA ASN A 119 17.46 -15.60 -1.32
C ASN A 119 16.41 -16.49 -1.99
N HIS A 120 15.65 -17.26 -1.21
CA HIS A 120 14.56 -18.08 -1.73
C HIS A 120 13.36 -17.22 -2.17
N ALA A 121 13.09 -16.15 -1.44
CA ALA A 121 12.02 -15.19 -1.72
C ALA A 121 12.58 -13.76 -1.94
N ASN A 122 11.89 -12.96 -2.75
CA ASN A 122 12.23 -11.56 -3.05
C ASN A 122 11.46 -10.56 -2.18
N VAL A 123 11.35 -10.86 -0.90
CA VAL A 123 10.60 -10.07 0.08
C VAL A 123 11.32 -10.10 1.41
N ASP A 124 11.11 -9.06 2.21
CA ASP A 124 11.58 -9.06 3.59
C ASP A 124 10.89 -10.16 4.39
N ILE A 125 11.69 -10.92 5.14
CA ILE A 125 11.19 -11.96 6.02
C ILE A 125 10.56 -11.28 7.25
N PRO A 126 9.27 -11.50 7.54
CA PRO A 126 8.65 -10.98 8.75
C PRO A 126 9.39 -11.49 9.99
N LYS A 127 9.81 -10.59 10.87
CA LYS A 127 10.41 -10.96 12.17
C LYS A 127 9.30 -11.31 13.15
N ALA A 128 9.24 -12.56 13.62
CA ALA A 128 8.32 -13.01 14.66
C ALA A 128 8.85 -12.68 16.08
N PRO A 129 7.98 -12.36 17.05
CA PRO A 129 7.04 -11.24 17.06
C PRO A 129 7.61 -10.06 17.89
N VAL A 130 7.68 -8.87 17.28
CA VAL A 130 7.79 -7.59 18.00
C VAL A 130 6.67 -6.66 17.52
N LEU A 131 5.48 -7.22 17.29
CA LEU A 131 4.33 -6.44 16.86
C LEU A 131 3.56 -5.97 18.08
N PRO A 132 3.20 -4.68 18.17
CA PRO A 132 2.25 -4.23 19.16
C PRO A 132 0.90 -4.89 18.89
N LYS A 133 0.22 -5.30 19.96
CA LYS A 133 -1.11 -5.89 19.93
C LYS A 133 -2.04 -5.05 19.06
N HIS A 134 -2.75 -5.68 18.11
CA HIS A 134 -3.64 -4.96 17.20
C HIS A 134 -4.73 -4.21 17.98
N ASN A 135 -4.84 -2.91 17.69
CA ASN A 135 -5.78 -2.01 18.33
C ASN A 135 -6.75 -1.46 17.26
N PRO A 136 -8.08 -1.64 17.42
CA PRO A 136 -9.10 -1.11 16.51
C PRO A 136 -9.00 0.39 16.22
N VAL A 137 -8.50 1.17 17.19
CA VAL A 137 -8.32 2.62 17.09
C VAL A 137 -6.84 3.03 16.95
N GLY A 138 -5.95 2.04 16.81
CA GLY A 138 -4.52 2.24 16.59
C GLY A 138 -4.09 1.90 15.15
N VAL A 139 -2.77 1.73 14.99
CA VAL A 139 -2.13 1.33 13.73
C VAL A 139 -2.83 0.12 13.13
N TYR A 140 -3.14 0.18 11.83
CA TYR A 140 -3.76 -0.93 11.12
C TYR A 140 -2.69 -1.88 10.57
N MET A 141 -2.48 -3.02 11.23
CA MET A 141 -1.42 -3.98 10.89
C MET A 141 -0.05 -3.29 10.66
N HIS A 142 0.52 -3.44 9.47
CA HIS A 142 1.79 -2.86 9.05
C HIS A 142 1.64 -1.63 8.15
N TYR A 143 0.45 -1.03 8.10
CA TYR A 143 0.14 -0.01 7.11
C TYR A 143 0.96 1.26 7.30
N HIS A 144 1.52 1.54 8.49
CA HIS A 144 2.46 2.64 8.69
C HIS A 144 3.75 2.52 7.87
N LYS A 145 4.17 1.29 7.52
CA LYS A 145 5.37 1.01 6.71
C LYS A 145 5.12 1.10 5.20
N LEU A 146 3.85 1.15 4.79
CA LEU A 146 3.46 1.17 3.39
C LEU A 146 3.44 2.59 2.85
N THR A 147 3.48 2.72 1.53
CA THR A 147 3.16 3.98 0.82
C THR A 147 2.20 3.66 -0.30
N VAL A 148 0.90 3.76 -0.02
CA VAL A 148 -0.16 3.26 -0.92
C VAL A 148 -0.16 4.05 -2.23
N GLU A 149 -0.07 5.38 -2.17
CA GLU A 149 -0.06 6.30 -3.32
C GLU A 149 1.03 6.01 -4.38
N LYS A 150 2.13 5.36 -3.98
CA LYS A 150 3.25 4.99 -4.86
C LYS A 150 3.08 3.65 -5.57
N ARG A 151 1.91 3.00 -5.50
CA ARG A 151 1.63 1.73 -6.20
C ARG A 151 1.33 1.93 -7.69
N ASP A 152 1.77 1.00 -8.52
CA ASP A 152 1.73 1.10 -9.99
C ASP A 152 0.31 1.25 -10.54
N HIS A 153 -0.63 0.56 -9.90
CA HIS A 153 -2.04 0.55 -10.28
C HIS A 153 -2.83 1.73 -9.72
N LEU A 154 -2.19 2.68 -9.02
CA LEU A 154 -2.79 3.97 -8.71
C LEU A 154 -2.43 4.98 -9.78
N LYS A 155 -3.47 5.52 -10.41
CA LYS A 155 -3.36 6.48 -11.51
C LYS A 155 -2.92 7.85 -10.98
N LEU A 156 -3.64 8.39 -10.00
CA LEU A 156 -3.37 9.66 -9.33
C LEU A 156 -4.25 9.81 -8.09
N ILE A 157 -4.06 10.89 -7.34
CA ILE A 157 -4.98 11.31 -6.27
C ILE A 157 -5.81 12.50 -6.73
N ILE A 158 -7.15 12.39 -6.73
CA ILE A 158 -8.02 13.48 -7.20
C ILE A 158 -7.97 14.68 -6.26
N ALA A 159 -8.19 15.87 -6.80
CA ALA A 159 -7.95 17.12 -6.09
C ALA A 159 -9.12 17.56 -5.21
N ASP A 160 -10.37 17.31 -5.63
CA ASP A 160 -11.59 17.62 -4.88
C ASP A 160 -11.78 16.69 -3.68
N GLU A 161 -11.95 15.40 -3.92
CA GLU A 161 -12.26 14.44 -2.86
C GLU A 161 -11.00 13.91 -2.16
N GLY A 162 -9.82 14.18 -2.70
CA GLY A 162 -8.56 13.83 -2.04
C GLY A 162 -8.24 12.33 -1.98
N VAL A 163 -8.91 11.49 -2.78
CA VAL A 163 -8.78 10.02 -2.77
C VAL A 163 -8.07 9.45 -4.01
N PRO A 164 -7.47 8.25 -3.92
CA PRO A 164 -6.81 7.63 -5.06
C PRO A 164 -7.79 7.12 -6.12
N ILE A 165 -7.39 7.26 -7.38
CA ILE A 165 -8.04 6.63 -8.54
C ILE A 165 -7.22 5.43 -9.00
N SER A 166 -7.88 4.29 -9.12
CA SER A 166 -7.30 3.04 -9.57
C SER A 166 -7.26 2.94 -11.08
N GLN A 167 -6.23 2.29 -11.62
CA GLN A 167 -6.18 1.80 -12.99
C GLN A 167 -6.01 0.28 -13.05
N GLN A 168 -6.35 -0.43 -11.96
CA GLN A 168 -6.04 -1.85 -11.79
C GLN A 168 -6.73 -2.75 -12.84
N TRP A 169 -7.98 -2.46 -13.18
CA TRP A 169 -8.74 -3.22 -14.19
C TRP A 169 -9.27 -2.40 -15.36
N SER A 170 -9.06 -1.08 -15.34
CA SER A 170 -9.44 -0.18 -16.42
C SER A 170 -8.46 0.99 -16.50
N SER A 171 -7.89 1.22 -17.67
CA SER A 171 -6.97 2.34 -17.93
C SER A 171 -7.63 3.71 -17.84
N HIS A 172 -8.97 3.77 -17.97
CA HIS A 172 -9.76 5.00 -17.81
C HIS A 172 -9.58 5.61 -16.42
N GLY A 173 -9.38 4.77 -15.40
CA GLY A 173 -9.32 5.22 -14.02
C GLY A 173 -10.70 5.12 -13.37
N TYR A 174 -10.78 4.59 -12.15
CA TYR A 174 -12.01 4.50 -11.38
C TYR A 174 -11.72 4.54 -9.88
N PRO A 175 -12.65 5.06 -9.05
CA PRO A 175 -12.52 4.95 -7.60
C PRO A 175 -12.68 3.48 -7.21
N TYR A 176 -11.67 2.93 -6.54
CA TYR A 176 -11.70 1.53 -6.11
C TYR A 176 -11.73 1.47 -4.57
N PRO A 177 -12.86 1.05 -3.96
CA PRO A 177 -13.06 1.06 -2.52
C PRO A 177 -11.89 0.47 -1.72
N ILE A 178 -11.35 -0.68 -2.15
CA ILE A 178 -10.20 -1.29 -1.47
C ILE A 178 -9.01 -0.34 -1.41
N GLN A 179 -8.63 0.28 -2.52
CA GLN A 179 -7.47 1.16 -2.54
C GLN A 179 -7.69 2.46 -1.77
N ILE A 180 -8.92 2.99 -1.78
CA ILE A 180 -9.29 4.18 -1.00
C ILE A 180 -9.24 3.86 0.50
N ALA A 181 -9.77 2.71 0.94
CA ALA A 181 -9.67 2.26 2.32
C ALA A 181 -8.21 2.09 2.76
N GLN A 182 -7.41 1.42 1.93
CA GLN A 182 -6.00 1.20 2.22
C GLN A 182 -5.21 2.50 2.29
N PHE A 183 -5.53 3.47 1.44
CA PHE A 183 -4.97 4.80 1.48
C PHE A 183 -5.31 5.49 2.81
N GLY A 184 -6.59 5.56 3.19
CA GLY A 184 -6.99 6.12 4.48
C GLY A 184 -6.31 5.44 5.67
N LEU A 185 -6.28 4.10 5.70
CA LEU A 185 -5.65 3.30 6.75
C LEU A 185 -4.13 3.50 6.81
N ASN A 186 -3.47 3.72 5.67
CA ASN A 186 -2.05 4.04 5.58
C ASN A 186 -1.73 5.40 6.20
N HIS A 187 -2.45 6.45 5.81
CA HIS A 187 -2.24 7.78 6.38
C HIS A 187 -2.61 7.85 7.87
N PHE A 188 -3.71 7.19 8.29
CA PHE A 188 -4.04 7.07 9.71
C PHE A 188 -2.95 6.35 10.50
N SER A 189 -2.43 5.24 9.97
CA SER A 189 -1.39 4.47 10.65
C SER A 189 -0.09 5.26 10.82
N LYS A 190 0.30 6.06 9.81
CA LYS A 190 1.46 6.97 9.92
C LYS A 190 1.22 8.05 10.98
N LEU A 191 0.03 8.62 11.03
CA LEU A 191 -0.37 9.59 12.05
C LEU A 191 -0.39 8.97 13.46
N ALA A 192 -0.93 7.76 13.61
CA ALA A 192 -1.04 7.06 14.89
C ALA A 192 0.35 6.74 15.49
N VAL A 193 1.29 6.27 14.68
CA VAL A 193 2.69 6.05 15.12
C VAL A 193 3.33 7.35 15.60
N ALA A 194 3.14 8.45 14.86
CA ALA A 194 3.68 9.75 15.24
C ALA A 194 3.10 10.30 16.55
N ASN A 195 1.88 9.90 16.92
CA ASN A 195 1.21 10.33 18.15
C ASN A 195 1.50 9.42 19.36
N GLN A 196 1.64 8.10 19.16
CA GLN A 196 1.98 7.17 20.25
C GLN A 196 3.34 7.46 20.92
N MET A 197 4.26 8.11 20.21
CA MET A 197 5.56 8.51 20.76
C MET A 197 5.53 9.85 21.53
N ASN A 198 4.42 10.59 21.47
CA ASN A 198 4.18 11.77 22.29
C ASN A 198 3.13 11.39 23.34
N SER A 199 3.53 11.12 24.59
CA SER A 199 2.64 10.72 25.68
C SER A 199 1.67 11.85 26.10
N LYS A 200 0.69 12.16 25.26
CA LYS A 200 -0.48 12.98 25.58
C LYS A 200 -1.74 12.24 25.13
N SER A 201 -2.78 12.36 25.93
CA SER A 201 -4.04 11.64 25.75
C SER A 201 -4.64 11.90 24.38
N VAL A 202 -5.42 10.93 23.86
CA VAL A 202 -6.15 11.03 22.58
C VAL A 202 -7.04 12.30 22.50
N ASN A 203 -7.41 12.89 23.64
CA ASN A 203 -8.19 14.13 23.71
C ASN A 203 -7.39 15.42 23.37
N ASP A 204 -6.05 15.35 23.33
CA ASP A 204 -5.19 16.47 22.90
C ASP A 204 -4.93 16.47 21.38
N ILE A 205 -5.43 15.47 20.65
CA ILE A 205 -5.28 15.35 19.19
C ILE A 205 -6.02 16.48 18.45
N LEU A 206 -7.11 16.98 19.02
CA LEU A 206 -7.88 18.11 18.48
C LEU A 206 -7.21 19.47 18.71
N SER A 207 -6.13 19.53 19.51
CA SER A 207 -5.33 20.75 19.70
C SER A 207 -3.88 20.47 19.30
N LEU A 208 -3.64 20.42 17.99
CA LEU A 208 -2.28 20.54 17.48
C LEU A 208 -1.79 21.97 17.81
N ASP A 209 -0.88 22.04 18.81
CA ASP A 209 -0.25 23.25 19.33
C ASP A 209 0.12 24.27 18.23
N ASP A 210 -0.44 25.47 18.35
CA ASP A 210 -0.35 26.62 17.44
C ASP A 210 1.04 27.29 17.38
N THR A 211 2.05 26.77 18.09
CA THR A 211 3.31 27.50 18.34
C THR A 211 4.36 27.39 17.23
N ASN A 212 4.10 26.64 16.16
CA ASN A 212 5.02 26.50 15.02
C ASN A 212 4.34 26.78 13.67
N MET A 213 3.58 27.88 13.57
CA MET A 213 3.19 28.47 12.29
C MET A 213 4.42 29.07 11.56
N GLY A 214 5.35 28.22 11.15
CA GLY A 214 6.55 28.59 10.40
C GLY A 214 6.23 28.86 8.94
N LEU A 215 5.50 29.94 8.66
CA LEU A 215 5.31 30.48 7.32
C LEU A 215 5.80 31.92 7.29
N ASP A 216 7.05 32.10 6.88
CA ASP A 216 7.56 33.38 6.41
C ASP A 216 6.97 33.67 5.02
N LEU A 217 5.68 34.02 4.96
CA LEU A 217 5.02 34.42 3.72
C LEU A 217 5.19 35.92 3.50
N ILE A 218 5.65 36.29 2.31
CA ILE A 218 5.52 37.67 1.83
C ILE A 218 4.13 37.78 1.19
N ILE A 219 3.24 38.50 1.85
CA ILE A 219 1.88 38.76 1.38
C ILE A 219 1.82 40.23 0.92
N PRO A 220 1.53 40.53 -0.35
CA PRO A 220 1.34 41.90 -0.82
C PRO A 220 0.19 42.58 -0.06
N SER A 221 0.44 43.77 0.49
CA SER A 221 -0.50 44.50 1.36
C SER A 221 -1.77 44.98 0.68
N SER A 222 -1.82 44.99 -0.66
CA SER A 222 -2.91 45.60 -1.44
C SER A 222 -4.21 44.80 -1.48
N ASN A 223 -4.19 43.49 -1.18
CA ASN A 223 -5.35 42.59 -1.37
C ASN A 223 -5.82 41.81 -0.12
N VAL A 224 -5.17 41.95 1.04
CA VAL A 224 -5.53 41.20 2.26
C VAL A 224 -6.24 42.10 3.26
N ILE A 225 -7.46 41.73 3.63
CA ILE A 225 -8.34 42.62 4.40
C ILE A 225 -8.17 42.43 5.91
N HIS A 226 -7.87 41.23 6.42
CA HIS A 226 -7.57 41.03 7.85
C HIS A 226 -6.71 39.78 8.09
N ARG A 227 -5.66 39.90 8.93
CA ARG A 227 -5.03 38.77 9.62
C ARG A 227 -5.64 38.68 11.01
N TRP A 228 -6.53 37.73 11.26
CA TRP A 228 -7.05 37.48 12.60
C TRP A 228 -6.12 36.54 13.37
N ILE A 229 -5.48 37.06 14.42
CA ILE A 229 -4.82 36.25 15.47
C ILE A 229 -5.72 36.43 16.69
N ASN A 230 -6.36 35.36 17.15
CA ASN A 230 -7.41 35.48 18.15
C ASN A 230 -6.78 35.64 19.55
N LYS A 231 -6.33 36.84 19.91
CA LYS A 231 -5.82 37.15 21.26
C LYS A 231 -6.97 37.51 22.20
N LYS A 232 -7.71 36.52 22.70
CA LYS A 232 -8.50 36.66 23.95
C LYS A 232 -8.32 35.43 24.85
N PRO A 233 -8.08 35.61 26.16
CA PRO A 233 -7.91 34.50 27.10
C PRO A 233 -9.27 34.08 27.66
N ALA A 234 -9.84 33.01 27.10
CA ALA A 234 -10.72 32.04 27.78
C ALA A 234 -11.25 31.07 26.71
N TYR A 235 -10.87 29.79 26.83
CA TYR A 235 -11.18 28.67 25.92
C TYR A 235 -10.40 28.62 24.58
N LYS A 236 -9.41 27.71 24.54
CA LYS A 236 -8.71 27.10 23.39
C LYS A 236 -8.80 27.90 22.06
N SER A 237 -7.88 28.85 21.88
CA SER A 237 -7.70 29.61 20.64
C SER A 237 -6.77 28.88 19.67
N SER A 238 -7.30 28.36 18.55
CA SER A 238 -6.47 28.05 17.38
C SER A 238 -6.18 29.34 16.62
N ASP A 239 -4.93 29.68 16.37
CA ASP A 239 -4.60 30.80 15.48
C ASP A 239 -4.99 30.38 14.06
N LYS A 240 -5.95 31.08 13.44
CA LYS A 240 -6.39 30.78 12.07
C LYS A 240 -5.88 31.87 11.14
N LEU A 241 -5.02 31.50 10.19
CA LEU A 241 -4.65 32.42 9.11
C LEU A 241 -5.82 32.47 8.13
N ILE A 242 -6.76 33.39 8.35
CA ILE A 242 -7.88 33.64 7.44
C ILE A 242 -7.45 34.71 6.44
N LEU A 243 -7.15 34.32 5.20
CA LEU A 243 -6.90 35.26 4.11
C LEU A 243 -8.21 35.47 3.34
N SER A 244 -8.77 36.67 3.46
CA SER A 244 -9.91 37.14 2.66
C SER A 244 -9.42 38.22 1.73
N ALA A 245 -9.72 38.07 0.45
CA ALA A 245 -9.41 39.07 -0.56
C ALA A 245 -10.68 39.42 -1.33
N ASN A 246 -10.97 40.73 -1.42
CA ASN A 246 -12.18 41.27 -2.06
C ASN A 246 -11.84 42.12 -3.31
N LYS A 247 -10.56 42.28 -3.65
CA LYS A 247 -10.10 42.97 -4.86
C LYS A 247 -9.65 41.92 -5.87
N ILE A 248 -10.29 41.96 -7.04
CA ILE A 248 -9.98 41.11 -8.18
C ILE A 248 -9.22 41.98 -9.19
N ASP A 249 -8.06 41.51 -9.66
CA ASP A 249 -7.38 42.19 -10.77
C ASP A 249 -8.03 41.87 -12.13
N SER A 250 -7.53 42.48 -13.21
CA SER A 250 -8.13 42.35 -14.55
C SER A 250 -8.15 40.93 -15.12
N ILE A 251 -7.42 39.99 -14.50
CA ILE A 251 -7.33 38.59 -14.92
C ILE A 251 -8.01 37.63 -13.92
N GLY A 252 -8.78 38.13 -12.97
CA GLY A 252 -9.50 37.30 -12.00
C GLY A 252 -8.65 36.86 -10.80
N ARG A 253 -7.41 37.34 -10.67
CA ARG A 253 -6.52 36.97 -9.57
C ARG A 253 -6.86 37.79 -8.34
N VAL A 254 -6.95 37.09 -7.22
CA VAL A 254 -7.46 37.62 -5.96
C VAL A 254 -6.34 37.68 -4.91
N LEU A 255 -5.43 36.71 -4.93
CA LEU A 255 -4.32 36.63 -3.98
C LEU A 255 -3.08 36.03 -4.65
N SER A 256 -1.90 36.62 -4.41
CA SER A 256 -0.59 36.06 -4.77
C SER A 256 0.26 35.97 -3.51
N ILE A 257 0.93 34.84 -3.33
CA ILE A 257 1.80 34.56 -2.20
C ILE A 257 3.14 34.07 -2.72
N ILE A 258 4.22 34.72 -2.28
CA ILE A 258 5.58 34.30 -2.58
C ILE A 258 6.15 33.59 -1.35
N PRO A 259 6.27 32.25 -1.36
CA PRO A 259 6.94 31.53 -0.29
C PRO A 259 8.45 31.78 -0.36
N ARG A 260 9.16 31.66 0.77
CA ARG A 260 10.63 31.60 0.74
C ARG A 260 11.08 30.42 -0.13
N LEU A 261 12.12 30.64 -0.94
CA LEU A 261 12.71 29.64 -1.82
C LEU A 261 13.37 28.52 -1.00
N LYS A 262 12.58 27.51 -0.64
CA LYS A 262 13.01 26.27 0.01
C LYS A 262 12.56 25.06 -0.80
N ARG A 263 13.05 23.88 -0.42
CA ARG A 263 12.51 22.61 -0.93
C ARG A 263 11.14 22.41 -0.31
N TRP A 264 10.18 21.87 -1.06
CA TRP A 264 8.85 21.59 -0.53
C TRP A 264 8.35 20.26 -1.07
N ASP A 265 7.97 19.36 -0.18
CA ASP A 265 7.45 18.05 -0.54
C ASP A 265 5.91 18.01 -0.36
N TYR A 266 5.39 18.70 0.67
CA TYR A 266 3.96 18.75 0.97
C TYR A 266 3.35 20.14 0.75
N PHE A 267 2.17 20.18 0.13
CA PHE A 267 1.30 21.36 0.04
C PHE A 267 -0.05 21.04 0.68
N VAL A 268 -0.42 21.80 1.71
CA VAL A 268 -1.71 21.65 2.39
C VAL A 268 -2.45 22.98 2.35
N MET A 269 -3.70 22.96 1.91
CA MET A 269 -4.61 24.10 1.91
C MET A 269 -6.01 23.68 2.34
N ILE A 270 -6.64 24.49 3.20
CA ILE A 270 -8.09 24.46 3.43
C ILE A 270 -8.64 25.82 3.02
N GLY A 271 -9.48 25.81 2.00
CA GLY A 271 -10.16 26.99 1.47
C GLY A 271 -11.67 26.88 1.64
N HIS A 272 -12.34 28.03 1.69
CA HIS A 272 -13.78 28.18 1.82
C HIS A 272 -14.34 29.14 0.80
N GLN A 273 -15.64 29.03 0.51
CA GLN A 273 -16.38 29.86 -0.45
C GLN A 273 -15.83 29.78 -1.89
N TRP A 274 -15.45 28.59 -2.33
CA TRP A 274 -14.95 28.38 -3.69
C TRP A 274 -16.10 28.35 -4.68
N THR A 275 -15.99 29.07 -5.80
CA THR A 275 -17.05 29.13 -6.80
C THR A 275 -16.64 28.37 -8.06
N TYR A 276 -17.59 28.17 -8.97
CA TYR A 276 -17.33 27.51 -10.24
C TYR A 276 -16.25 28.26 -11.04
N GLY A 277 -15.19 27.55 -11.44
CA GLY A 277 -14.06 28.13 -12.18
C GLY A 277 -13.02 28.81 -11.29
N SER A 278 -13.20 28.86 -9.96
CA SER A 278 -12.12 29.24 -9.05
C SER A 278 -10.98 28.22 -9.12
N PHE A 279 -9.74 28.70 -9.06
CA PHE A 279 -8.57 27.81 -9.06
C PHE A 279 -7.42 28.36 -8.22
N VAL A 280 -6.57 27.44 -7.77
CA VAL A 280 -5.25 27.78 -7.23
C VAL A 280 -4.17 27.30 -8.19
N GLU A 281 -3.16 28.13 -8.36
CA GLU A 281 -2.04 27.92 -9.25
C GLU A 281 -0.74 27.95 -8.45
N LEU A 282 0.09 26.94 -8.64
CA LEU A 282 1.43 26.84 -8.09
C LEU A 282 2.44 26.98 -9.22
N SER A 283 3.24 28.04 -9.20
CA SER A 283 4.42 28.14 -10.04
C SER A 283 5.57 27.39 -9.37
N LEU A 284 6.07 26.33 -10.00
CA LEU A 284 7.08 25.43 -9.45
C LEU A 284 8.35 25.41 -10.30
N LEU A 285 9.47 25.09 -9.65
CA LEU A 285 10.73 24.73 -10.30
C LEU A 285 11.07 23.27 -9.95
N LEU A 286 11.04 22.40 -10.96
CA LEU A 286 11.32 20.97 -10.83
C LEU A 286 12.79 20.70 -11.15
N TYR A 287 13.50 20.08 -10.20
CA TYR A 287 14.89 19.68 -10.38
C TYR A 287 14.96 18.19 -10.72
N PRO A 288 15.31 17.83 -11.97
CA PRO A 288 15.38 16.44 -12.41
C PRO A 288 16.65 15.75 -11.91
N PRO A 289 16.71 14.42 -12.11
CA PRO A 289 17.91 13.66 -11.86
C PRO A 289 19.16 14.08 -12.60
N GLN A 290 20.21 14.40 -11.84
CA GLN A 290 21.57 14.34 -12.34
C GLN A 290 21.95 12.87 -12.53
N MET A 291 21.69 12.37 -13.73
CA MET A 291 22.28 11.11 -14.17
C MET A 291 23.66 11.41 -14.77
N VAL A 292 24.65 10.59 -14.45
CA VAL A 292 25.99 10.69 -15.03
C VAL A 292 25.89 10.73 -16.56
N GLY A 293 26.35 11.83 -17.16
CA GLY A 293 26.36 12.03 -18.62
C GLY A 293 25.12 12.72 -19.23
N ILE A 294 24.11 13.11 -18.44
CA ILE A 294 22.94 13.87 -18.95
C ILE A 294 22.69 15.10 -18.06
N ASN A 295 23.10 16.28 -18.55
CA ASN A 295 22.71 17.55 -17.92
C ASN A 295 21.23 17.84 -18.19
N LYS A 296 20.39 17.64 -17.18
CA LYS A 296 19.00 18.12 -17.21
C LYS A 296 18.86 19.38 -16.37
N TYR A 297 18.41 20.46 -17.02
CA TYR A 297 18.19 21.76 -16.38
C TYR A 297 16.88 21.77 -15.55
N PRO A 298 16.79 22.63 -14.52
CA PRO A 298 15.54 22.83 -13.79
C PRO A 298 14.43 23.28 -14.75
N THR A 299 13.25 22.67 -14.66
CA THR A 299 12.12 22.99 -15.54
C THR A 299 11.04 23.72 -14.75
N LYS A 300 10.56 24.85 -15.28
CA LYS A 300 9.41 25.56 -14.69
C LYS A 300 8.14 24.79 -15.02
N VAL A 301 7.34 24.50 -14.00
CA VAL A 301 6.07 23.77 -14.11
C VAL A 301 4.99 24.58 -13.41
N LEU A 302 3.86 24.78 -14.07
CA LEU A 302 2.66 25.37 -13.51
C LEU A 302 1.70 24.26 -13.10
N VAL A 303 1.28 24.23 -11.84
CA VAL A 303 0.28 23.27 -11.35
C VAL A 303 -0.98 23.99 -10.96
N VAL A 304 -2.09 23.64 -11.60
CA VAL A 304 -3.39 24.27 -11.40
C VAL A 304 -4.35 23.26 -10.78
N TYR A 305 -5.03 23.64 -9.70
CA TYR A 305 -6.15 22.88 -9.14
C TYR A 305 -7.42 23.69 -9.38
N ASN A 306 -8.24 23.24 -10.34
CA ASN A 306 -9.33 24.01 -10.90
C ASN A 306 -10.68 23.43 -10.52
N CYS A 307 -11.57 24.25 -9.93
CA CYS A 307 -12.96 23.95 -9.62
C CYS A 307 -13.85 23.91 -10.88
N SER A 308 -13.48 23.05 -11.82
CA SER A 308 -14.20 22.75 -13.05
C SER A 308 -13.89 21.33 -13.50
N SER A 309 -14.77 20.74 -14.31
CA SER A 309 -14.51 19.52 -15.05
C SER A 309 -13.72 19.82 -16.32
N TYR A 310 -12.99 18.82 -16.79
CA TYR A 310 -12.33 18.91 -18.09
C TYR A 310 -13.37 19.11 -19.21
N PRO A 311 -13.15 20.02 -20.19
CA PRO A 311 -14.13 20.34 -21.25
C PRO A 311 -14.51 19.22 -22.22
N SER A 312 -14.02 17.99 -22.04
CA SER A 312 -14.29 16.84 -22.91
C SER A 312 -15.31 15.88 -22.30
N ARG A 313 -16.03 15.14 -23.16
CA ARG A 313 -16.90 14.03 -22.73
C ARG A 313 -16.14 12.90 -22.04
N TYR A 314 -14.84 12.79 -22.26
CA TYR A 314 -13.98 11.85 -21.56
C TYR A 314 -13.50 12.49 -20.26
N GLN A 315 -14.05 12.03 -19.13
CA GLN A 315 -13.68 12.54 -17.81
C GLN A 315 -12.20 12.25 -17.53
N THR A 316 -11.39 13.30 -17.43
CA THR A 316 -9.99 13.22 -17.00
C THR A 316 -9.78 14.07 -15.77
N TYR A 317 -9.29 13.47 -14.69
CA TYR A 317 -9.02 14.17 -13.44
C TYR A 317 -7.75 15.04 -13.47
N ALA A 318 -6.87 14.83 -14.46
CA ALA A 318 -5.70 15.66 -14.67
C ALA A 318 -5.32 15.71 -16.15
N THR A 319 -4.79 16.85 -16.59
CA THR A 319 -4.22 17.06 -17.92
C THR A 319 -2.81 17.60 -17.82
N ASN A 320 -2.01 17.31 -18.84
CA ASN A 320 -0.63 17.76 -18.95
C ASN A 320 -0.42 18.39 -20.33
N PHE A 321 0.02 19.63 -20.35
CA PHE A 321 0.39 20.35 -21.56
C PHE A 321 1.90 20.59 -21.55
N ASN A 322 2.61 19.99 -22.53
CA ASN A 322 4.06 20.12 -22.76
C ASN A 322 4.96 19.88 -21.55
N ASN A 323 4.53 19.10 -20.54
CA ASN A 323 5.23 18.93 -19.26
C ASN A 323 5.51 20.23 -18.51
N SER A 324 4.85 21.33 -18.88
CA SER A 324 5.03 22.66 -18.31
C SER A 324 3.78 23.16 -17.60
N ILE A 325 2.60 22.64 -17.94
CA ILE A 325 1.34 22.97 -17.27
C ILE A 325 0.60 21.68 -16.94
N VAL A 326 0.33 21.48 -15.66
CA VAL A 326 -0.46 20.37 -15.14
C VAL A 326 -1.73 20.94 -14.52
N THR A 327 -2.89 20.51 -14.98
CA THR A 327 -4.18 20.92 -14.41
C THR A 327 -4.86 19.71 -13.80
N TYR A 328 -5.15 19.78 -12.51
CA TYR A 328 -6.06 18.87 -11.82
C TYR A 328 -7.47 19.44 -11.88
N TRP A 329 -8.36 18.71 -12.55
CA TRP A 329 -9.76 19.06 -12.69
C TRP A 329 -10.56 18.50 -11.51
N MET A 330 -11.46 19.31 -10.98
CA MET A 330 -12.23 19.01 -9.78
C MET A 330 -13.73 18.94 -10.13
N PRO A 331 -14.18 17.85 -10.79
CA PRO A 331 -15.57 17.72 -11.25
C PRO A 331 -16.59 17.71 -10.10
N GLU A 332 -16.24 17.14 -8.94
CA GLU A 332 -17.13 17.19 -7.77
C GLU A 332 -17.21 18.61 -7.19
N CYS A 333 -16.14 19.39 -7.39
CA CYS A 333 -16.14 20.80 -7.04
C CYS A 333 -17.13 21.56 -7.94
N GLU A 334 -17.03 21.39 -9.25
CA GLU A 334 -17.96 22.01 -10.19
C GLU A 334 -19.42 21.64 -9.89
N ASN A 335 -19.70 20.36 -9.73
CA ASN A 335 -21.06 19.87 -9.55
C ASN A 335 -21.73 20.56 -8.34
N LYS A 336 -21.04 20.59 -7.20
CA LYS A 336 -21.56 21.27 -6.00
C LYS A 336 -21.63 22.78 -6.17
N ALA A 337 -20.59 23.42 -6.74
CA ALA A 337 -20.57 24.87 -6.91
C ALA A 337 -21.67 25.35 -7.88
N ARG A 338 -22.01 24.57 -8.92
CA ARG A 338 -23.13 24.89 -9.82
C ARG A 338 -24.49 24.73 -9.16
N ILE A 339 -24.65 23.76 -8.26
CA ILE A 339 -25.92 23.52 -7.55
C ILE A 339 -26.14 24.56 -6.44
N TYR A 340 -25.12 24.83 -5.63
CA TYR A 340 -25.22 25.64 -4.41
C TYR A 340 -24.66 27.06 -4.56
N GLY A 341 -24.13 27.43 -5.73
CA GLY A 341 -23.43 28.69 -6.00
C GLY A 341 -21.97 28.72 -5.52
N PHE A 342 -21.66 28.00 -4.44
CA PHE A 342 -20.31 27.87 -3.89
C PHE A 342 -20.10 26.52 -3.19
N ILE A 343 -18.83 26.22 -2.91
CA ILE A 343 -18.42 25.15 -2.01
C ILE A 343 -17.92 25.74 -0.72
N ASP A 344 -18.55 25.30 0.35
CA ASP A 344 -18.21 25.73 1.70
C ASP A 344 -16.76 25.40 2.04
N ARG A 345 -16.25 24.22 1.67
CA ARG A 345 -14.90 23.80 2.05
C ARG A 345 -14.19 22.92 1.01
N ILE A 346 -12.96 23.30 0.66
CA ILE A 346 -12.03 22.53 -0.18
C ILE A 346 -10.79 22.18 0.64
N ARG A 347 -10.31 20.94 0.49
CA ARG A 347 -9.11 20.45 1.17
C ARG A 347 -8.12 19.93 0.13
N LEU A 348 -7.05 20.68 -0.10
CA LEU A 348 -5.92 20.22 -0.91
C LEU A 348 -4.83 19.74 0.05
N SER A 349 -4.44 18.49 -0.05
CA SER A 349 -3.34 17.91 0.72
C SER A 349 -2.52 17.10 -0.27
N ARG A 350 -1.37 17.61 -0.72
CA ARG A 350 -0.67 17.13 -1.93
C ARG A 350 0.78 16.78 -1.63
N ASP A 351 1.21 15.62 -2.10
CA ASP A 351 2.63 15.28 -2.26
C ASP A 351 2.99 15.73 -3.68
N ILE A 352 3.54 16.93 -3.79
CA ILE A 352 3.68 17.64 -5.07
C ILE A 352 4.51 16.80 -6.05
N TYR A 353 5.57 16.17 -5.55
CA TYR A 353 6.46 15.38 -6.38
C TYR A 353 5.78 14.10 -6.88
N THR A 354 5.21 13.31 -5.97
CA THR A 354 4.55 12.05 -6.35
C THR A 354 3.40 12.31 -7.31
N ASP A 355 2.63 13.38 -7.07
CA ASP A 355 1.53 13.81 -7.92
C ASP A 355 2.01 14.16 -9.35
N LEU A 356 3.05 14.99 -9.47
CA LEU A 356 3.63 15.34 -10.78
C LEU A 356 4.17 14.13 -11.53
N MET A 357 4.85 13.20 -10.84
CA MET A 357 5.41 12.01 -11.49
C MET A 357 4.33 11.10 -12.07
N LYS A 358 3.19 10.99 -11.39
CA LYS A 358 2.02 10.25 -11.87
C LYS A 358 1.43 10.86 -13.13
N VAL A 359 1.39 12.19 -13.23
CA VAL A 359 0.86 12.91 -14.40
C VAL A 359 1.83 12.92 -15.58
N PHE A 360 3.13 13.14 -15.34
CA PHE A 360 4.14 13.16 -16.41
C PHE A 360 4.40 11.78 -17.00
N ASN A 361 4.15 10.71 -16.24
CA ASN A 361 4.47 9.37 -16.68
C ASN A 361 3.32 8.36 -16.45
N PRO A 362 2.16 8.58 -17.07
CA PRO A 362 0.94 7.83 -16.79
C PRO A 362 1.07 6.33 -17.09
N TYR A 363 1.98 5.94 -17.99
CA TYR A 363 2.19 4.54 -18.42
C TYR A 363 3.36 3.84 -17.72
N ARG A 364 4.16 4.53 -16.89
CA ARG A 364 5.29 3.90 -16.21
C ARG A 364 4.85 3.34 -14.86
N LYS A 365 5.31 2.11 -14.56
CA LYS A 365 5.21 1.50 -13.23
C LYS A 365 5.81 2.44 -12.18
N SER A 366 5.04 2.81 -11.15
CA SER A 366 5.48 3.78 -10.13
C SER A 366 6.63 3.27 -9.25
N SER A 367 6.81 1.96 -9.14
CA SER A 367 7.98 1.29 -8.56
C SER A 367 9.30 1.76 -9.18
N LYS A 368 9.32 2.10 -10.47
CA LYS A 368 10.50 2.66 -11.15
C LYS A 368 10.85 4.09 -10.70
N TYR A 369 9.92 4.80 -10.04
CA TYR A 369 10.18 6.12 -9.43
C TYR A 369 10.45 6.02 -7.94
N ALA A 370 9.91 4.99 -7.29
CA ALA A 370 10.29 4.66 -5.92
C ALA A 370 11.80 4.41 -5.87
N ASP A 371 12.36 3.59 -6.78
CA ASP A 371 13.80 3.38 -6.91
C ASP A 371 14.59 4.66 -7.24
N MET A 372 13.96 5.69 -7.81
CA MET A 372 14.60 7.00 -8.01
C MET A 372 14.65 7.84 -6.72
N ASN A 373 13.70 7.66 -5.81
CA ASN A 373 13.72 8.26 -4.46
C ASN A 373 14.37 7.34 -3.40
N SER A 374 14.50 6.04 -3.69
CA SER A 374 15.00 4.99 -2.81
C SER A 374 16.19 4.25 -3.40
N LEU A 375 16.88 4.84 -4.39
CA LEU A 375 18.25 4.45 -4.69
C LEU A 375 18.97 4.53 -3.35
N ASN A 376 19.28 3.37 -2.80
CA ASN A 376 20.33 3.23 -1.81
C ASN A 376 21.59 3.79 -2.48
N ILE A 377 21.83 5.08 -2.26
CA ILE A 377 23.06 5.78 -2.62
C ILE A 377 24.12 5.25 -1.65
N ASN A 378 24.57 4.02 -1.90
CA ASN A 378 25.88 3.55 -1.45
C ASN A 378 26.97 3.90 -2.48
N ASN A 379 26.62 4.58 -3.59
CA ASN A 379 27.60 5.23 -4.45
C ASN A 379 27.75 6.69 -4.03
N THR A 380 28.86 6.97 -3.38
CA THR A 380 29.35 8.25 -2.85
C THR A 380 29.59 9.35 -3.90
N THR A 381 28.86 9.41 -5.01
CA THR A 381 29.18 10.34 -6.13
C THR A 381 28.00 11.09 -6.77
N SER A 382 26.75 11.00 -6.31
CA SER A 382 25.69 11.94 -6.74
C SER A 382 25.02 12.66 -5.58
N ASN A 383 25.51 13.87 -5.28
CA ASN A 383 25.13 14.69 -4.12
C ASN A 383 23.82 15.50 -4.28
N TYR A 384 22.93 15.20 -5.25
CA TYR A 384 21.73 16.02 -5.48
C TYR A 384 20.44 15.19 -5.69
N PRO A 385 19.59 15.01 -4.65
CA PRO A 385 18.28 14.38 -4.80
C PRO A 385 17.27 15.27 -5.55
N PHE A 386 16.32 14.66 -6.26
CA PHE A 386 15.22 15.36 -6.95
C PHE A 386 14.39 16.13 -5.93
N HIS A 387 14.04 17.37 -6.27
CA HIS A 387 13.24 18.21 -5.40
C HIS A 387 12.40 19.21 -6.19
N VAL A 388 11.36 19.71 -5.53
CA VAL A 388 10.47 20.75 -6.06
C VAL A 388 10.67 22.01 -5.22
N LYS A 389 10.72 23.16 -5.88
CA LYS A 389 10.61 24.47 -5.23
C LYS A 389 9.32 25.14 -5.68
N VAL A 390 8.58 25.72 -4.74
CA VAL A 390 7.40 26.54 -5.02
C VAL A 390 7.89 27.99 -5.12
N LEU A 391 7.63 28.64 -6.24
CA LEU A 391 8.04 30.01 -6.53
C LEU A 391 6.93 31.00 -6.17
N GLU A 392 5.68 30.68 -6.51
CA GLU A 392 4.52 31.54 -6.29
C GLU A 392 3.26 30.67 -6.14
N ILE A 393 2.31 31.14 -5.33
CA ILE A 393 0.97 30.56 -5.16
C ILE A 393 -0.05 31.65 -5.48
N ASN A 394 -0.80 31.47 -6.57
CA ASN A 394 -1.81 32.40 -7.04
C ASN A 394 -3.22 31.81 -6.86
N PHE A 395 -4.18 32.64 -6.46
CA PHE A 395 -5.58 32.26 -6.30
C PHE A 395 -6.44 33.11 -7.21
N TYR A 396 -7.38 32.45 -7.89
CA TYR A 396 -8.25 33.05 -8.88
C TYR A 396 -9.71 32.74 -8.57
N VAL A 397 -10.58 33.71 -8.81
CA VAL A 397 -12.05 33.58 -8.72
C VAL A 397 -12.62 33.85 -10.10
N ASN A 398 -13.68 33.12 -10.44
CA ASN A 398 -14.45 33.42 -11.64
C ASN A 398 -15.25 34.72 -11.43
N PRO A 399 -14.97 35.80 -12.19
CA PRO A 399 -15.57 37.12 -11.97
C PRO A 399 -17.07 37.19 -12.29
N HIS A 400 -17.66 36.14 -12.88
CA HIS A 400 -19.08 36.08 -13.22
C HIS A 400 -20.00 35.68 -12.07
N ASN A 401 -19.49 35.41 -10.87
CA ASN A 401 -20.29 35.09 -9.69
C ASN A 401 -20.33 36.28 -8.71
N ASP A 402 -21.49 36.51 -8.07
CA ASP A 402 -21.69 37.60 -7.09
C ASP A 402 -20.77 37.49 -5.85
N ILE A 403 -20.15 36.31 -5.65
CA ILE A 403 -19.24 36.02 -4.55
C ILE A 403 -17.78 36.22 -5.01
N ASN A 404 -17.29 37.44 -4.85
CA ASN A 404 -15.92 37.86 -5.20
C ASN A 404 -14.90 37.61 -4.08
N LYS A 405 -15.09 36.56 -3.28
CA LYS A 405 -14.30 36.31 -2.08
C LYS A 405 -13.90 34.84 -1.94
N ILE A 406 -12.60 34.59 -1.87
CA ILE A 406 -12.03 33.33 -1.37
C ILE A 406 -11.56 33.55 0.05
N THR A 407 -11.85 32.57 0.91
CA THR A 407 -11.30 32.52 2.26
C THR A 407 -10.34 31.33 2.38
N VAL A 408 -9.06 31.59 2.61
CA VAL A 408 -8.09 30.52 2.93
C VAL A 408 -7.97 30.43 4.44
N GLU A 409 -8.34 29.30 5.04
CA GLU A 409 -8.25 29.07 6.51
C GLU A 409 -6.88 28.51 6.91
N LYS A 410 -6.35 27.62 6.09
CA LYS A 410 -5.08 26.94 6.32
C LYS A 410 -4.29 26.90 5.03
N LEU A 411 -3.02 27.25 5.07
CA LEU A 411 -2.07 27.10 3.98
C LEU A 411 -0.74 26.70 4.62
N TYR A 412 -0.14 25.59 4.19
CA TYR A 412 1.12 25.08 4.73
C TYR A 412 1.98 24.48 3.61
N LEU A 413 3.27 24.74 3.71
CA LEU A 413 4.32 24.10 2.92
C LEU A 413 5.35 23.51 3.89
N SER A 414 5.86 22.32 3.61
CA SER A 414 6.98 21.77 4.38
C SER A 414 7.89 20.86 3.56
N GLU A 415 9.14 20.76 4.00
CA GLU A 415 10.07 19.70 3.64
C GLU A 415 9.67 18.40 4.34
N SER A 416 9.88 17.27 3.68
CA SER A 416 9.82 15.95 4.31
C SER A 416 11.11 15.73 5.10
N ASN A 417 11.01 15.36 6.37
CA ASN A 417 12.16 15.07 7.23
C ASN A 417 12.88 13.74 6.86
N SER A 418 12.62 13.13 5.70
CA SER A 418 13.09 11.77 5.37
C SER A 418 14.56 11.66 4.93
N LEU A 419 15.39 12.68 5.17
CA LEU A 419 16.80 12.69 4.77
C LEU A 419 17.72 12.63 5.99
N THR A 420 17.73 11.51 6.71
CA THR A 420 18.95 10.99 7.37
C THR A 420 18.78 9.54 7.83
N SER A 421 19.79 8.74 7.49
CA SER A 421 20.27 7.46 8.06
C SER A 421 19.64 6.11 7.66
N SER A 422 20.46 5.39 6.90
CA SER A 422 20.60 3.94 6.84
C SER A 422 20.75 3.30 8.22
N SER A 423 19.73 2.58 8.69
CA SER A 423 19.83 1.34 9.47
C SER A 423 18.42 0.92 9.89
N SER A 424 18.25 -0.34 10.23
CA SER A 424 17.02 -0.98 10.66
C SER A 424 16.18 -0.13 11.64
N LEU A 425 14.92 0.13 11.25
CA LEU A 425 13.98 1.12 11.81
C LEU A 425 14.45 2.56 11.61
N PRO A 426 13.77 3.38 10.77
CA PRO A 426 14.12 4.79 10.67
C PRO A 426 13.97 5.40 12.07
N PRO A 427 14.89 6.29 12.49
CA PRO A 427 14.65 7.06 13.70
C PRO A 427 13.36 7.85 13.44
N ILE A 428 12.30 7.55 14.21
CA ILE A 428 11.00 8.24 14.14
C ILE A 428 11.23 9.63 14.78
N ASN A 429 11.97 10.47 14.05
CA ASN A 429 12.31 11.83 14.44
C ASN A 429 11.24 12.78 13.91
N LYS A 430 10.44 13.30 14.86
CA LYS A 430 9.63 14.54 14.80
C LYS A 430 9.01 14.85 13.43
N MET A 431 7.93 14.14 13.09
CA MET A 431 7.04 14.50 11.97
C MET A 431 6.62 15.98 12.10
N THR A 432 6.77 16.75 11.02
CA THR A 432 6.40 18.17 11.03
C THR A 432 4.90 18.35 11.21
N LEU A 433 4.44 19.52 11.70
CA LEU A 433 3.02 19.81 11.83
C LEU A 433 2.28 19.69 10.47
N THR A 434 2.91 20.19 9.40
CA THR A 434 2.38 20.09 8.03
C THR A 434 2.24 18.63 7.58
N GLU A 435 3.21 17.78 7.89
CA GLU A 435 3.15 16.35 7.55
C GLU A 435 2.05 15.62 8.35
N LYS A 436 1.87 15.95 9.64
CA LYS A 436 0.73 15.44 10.43
C LYS A 436 -0.60 15.84 9.81
N LEU A 437 -0.76 17.13 9.49
CA LEU A 437 -1.98 17.66 8.88
C LEU A 437 -2.22 17.06 7.48
N PHE A 438 -1.15 16.82 6.71
CA PHE A 438 -1.21 16.13 5.43
C PHE A 438 -1.82 14.73 5.61
N HIS A 439 -1.29 13.93 6.54
CA HIS A 439 -1.82 12.59 6.83
C HIS A 439 -3.26 12.63 7.36
N GLU A 440 -3.57 13.55 8.27
CA GLU A 440 -4.92 13.74 8.82
C GLU A 440 -5.94 14.03 7.71
N ILE A 441 -5.67 15.01 6.84
CA ILE A 441 -6.59 15.37 5.75
C ILE A 441 -6.77 14.20 4.79
N ARG A 442 -5.72 13.46 4.42
CA ARG A 442 -5.83 12.29 3.53
C ARG A 442 -6.65 11.18 4.15
N PHE A 443 -6.45 10.91 5.45
CA PHE A 443 -7.23 9.94 6.21
C PHE A 443 -8.71 10.30 6.26
N VAL A 444 -9.03 11.53 6.67
CA VAL A 444 -10.43 12.01 6.77
C VAL A 444 -11.08 12.06 5.40
N SER A 445 -10.38 12.51 4.36
CA SER A 445 -10.93 12.55 2.99
C SER A 445 -11.28 11.16 2.47
N ALA A 446 -10.46 10.14 2.77
CA ALA A 446 -10.79 8.77 2.45
C ALA A 446 -12.05 8.28 3.19
N ALA A 447 -12.22 8.63 4.47
CA ALA A 447 -13.40 8.28 5.25
C ALA A 447 -14.67 9.00 4.75
N ASP A 448 -14.58 10.31 4.48
CA ASP A 448 -15.64 11.14 3.90
C ASP A 448 -16.12 10.56 2.55
N TRP A 449 -15.19 10.05 1.73
CA TRP A 449 -15.52 9.39 0.47
C TRP A 449 -16.44 8.18 0.67
N PHE A 450 -16.17 7.34 1.69
CA PHE A 450 -17.03 6.19 2.00
C PHE A 450 -18.42 6.61 2.48
N ILE A 451 -18.56 7.73 3.20
CA ILE A 451 -19.87 8.26 3.57
C ILE A 451 -20.67 8.67 2.35
N LYS A 452 -20.02 9.42 1.44
CA LYS A 452 -20.67 9.94 0.24
C LYS A 452 -21.08 8.86 -0.76
N HIS A 453 -20.32 7.76 -0.84
CA HIS A 453 -20.48 6.73 -1.87
C HIS A 453 -21.04 5.40 -1.35
N GLN A 454 -21.51 5.35 -0.10
CA GLN A 454 -22.21 4.17 0.39
C GLN A 454 -23.61 4.11 -0.24
N ASP A 455 -23.93 3.00 -0.87
CA ASP A 455 -25.25 2.81 -1.47
C ASP A 455 -26.31 2.35 -0.46
N ARG A 456 -27.55 2.20 -0.95
CA ARG A 456 -28.71 1.76 -0.16
C ARG A 456 -28.57 0.36 0.44
N LEU A 457 -27.70 -0.50 -0.10
CA LEU A 457 -27.43 -1.84 0.44
C LEU A 457 -26.31 -1.78 1.50
N GLY A 458 -25.78 -0.60 1.80
CA GLY A 458 -24.66 -0.40 2.72
C GLY A 458 -23.31 -0.72 2.10
N GLY A 459 -23.25 -0.94 0.79
CA GLY A 459 -22.05 -1.33 0.08
C GLY A 459 -21.32 -0.18 -0.61
N TRP A 460 -20.10 -0.50 -1.06
CA TRP A 460 -19.35 0.32 -2.01
C TRP A 460 -19.05 -0.53 -3.24
N SER A 461 -19.90 -0.37 -4.25
CA SER A 461 -19.82 -1.17 -5.48
C SER A 461 -18.62 -0.76 -6.34
N VAL A 462 -18.10 -1.73 -7.07
CA VAL A 462 -17.00 -1.54 -8.03
C VAL A 462 -17.60 -1.34 -9.41
N ASN A 463 -17.44 -0.16 -9.98
CA ASN A 463 -18.05 0.25 -11.25
C ASN A 463 -17.27 -0.20 -12.50
N VAL A 464 -16.44 -1.25 -12.39
CA VAL A 464 -15.71 -1.84 -13.52
C VAL A 464 -15.84 -3.35 -13.53
N GLN A 465 -15.82 -3.93 -14.73
CA GLN A 465 -15.90 -5.37 -14.92
C GLN A 465 -14.63 -6.06 -14.38
N ARG A 466 -14.80 -7.23 -13.75
CA ARG A 466 -13.69 -8.10 -13.33
C ARG A 466 -13.83 -9.48 -13.96
N SER A 467 -12.88 -9.83 -14.82
CA SER A 467 -12.86 -11.13 -15.51
C SER A 467 -11.84 -12.09 -14.93
N LEU A 468 -12.23 -13.35 -14.74
CA LEU A 468 -11.34 -14.46 -14.41
C LEU A 468 -11.46 -15.53 -15.49
N ASN A 469 -10.33 -16.10 -15.91
CA ASN A 469 -10.31 -17.08 -17.00
C ASN A 469 -11.29 -18.23 -16.75
N ARG A 470 -12.04 -18.62 -17.79
CA ARG A 470 -13.01 -19.73 -17.77
C ARG A 470 -14.21 -19.52 -16.83
N ARG A 471 -14.54 -18.28 -16.45
CA ARG A 471 -15.69 -17.94 -15.59
C ARG A 471 -16.47 -16.77 -16.16
N LYS A 472 -17.75 -16.68 -15.79
CA LYS A 472 -18.56 -15.49 -16.09
C LYS A 472 -17.90 -14.27 -15.40
N PRO A 473 -17.71 -13.15 -16.11
CA PRO A 473 -17.16 -11.94 -15.52
C PRO A 473 -18.12 -11.36 -14.46
N LEU A 474 -17.55 -10.66 -13.49
CA LEU A 474 -18.33 -9.80 -12.59
C LEU A 474 -18.62 -8.50 -13.34
N GLU A 475 -19.90 -8.25 -13.60
CA GLU A 475 -20.37 -7.00 -14.20
C GLU A 475 -20.24 -5.82 -13.22
N PRO A 476 -20.02 -4.59 -13.71
CA PRO A 476 -19.98 -3.38 -12.88
C PRO A 476 -21.14 -3.33 -11.88
N GLY A 477 -20.84 -2.99 -10.63
CA GLY A 477 -21.81 -2.99 -9.52
C GLY A 477 -21.53 -4.07 -8.46
N TRP A 478 -20.56 -4.96 -8.68
CA TRP A 478 -20.19 -6.00 -7.71
C TRP A 478 -19.53 -5.43 -6.44
N TYR A 479 -19.71 -6.12 -5.31
CA TYR A 479 -19.11 -5.76 -4.02
C TYR A 479 -17.94 -6.68 -3.65
N SER A 480 -17.06 -6.22 -2.77
CA SER A 480 -15.94 -7.01 -2.26
C SER A 480 -16.00 -7.12 -0.74
N ALA A 481 -15.91 -8.33 -0.18
CA ALA A 481 -15.80 -8.51 1.28
C ALA A 481 -14.57 -7.80 1.87
N MET A 482 -13.46 -7.80 1.13
CA MET A 482 -12.26 -7.05 1.51
C MET A 482 -12.52 -5.54 1.51
N GLY A 483 -13.22 -5.04 0.49
CA GLY A 483 -13.65 -3.64 0.43
C GLY A 483 -14.53 -3.25 1.61
N GLN A 484 -15.55 -4.05 1.92
CA GLN A 484 -16.42 -3.83 3.07
C GLN A 484 -15.65 -3.83 4.39
N GLY A 485 -14.80 -4.84 4.62
CA GLY A 485 -14.01 -4.94 5.86
C GLY A 485 -13.04 -3.79 6.05
N GLN A 486 -12.27 -3.43 5.02
CA GLN A 486 -11.30 -2.34 5.13
C GLN A 486 -11.99 -0.97 5.27
N ALA A 487 -13.14 -0.78 4.62
CA ALA A 487 -13.96 0.41 4.83
C ALA A 487 -14.46 0.50 6.28
N ILE A 488 -14.98 -0.60 6.85
CA ILE A 488 -15.38 -0.65 8.27
C ILE A 488 -14.19 -0.30 9.18
N SER A 489 -13.02 -0.91 8.98
CA SER A 489 -11.80 -0.59 9.76
C SER A 489 -11.41 0.89 9.68
N LEU A 490 -11.59 1.53 8.51
CA LEU A 490 -11.30 2.95 8.32
C LEU A 490 -12.34 3.83 9.03
N LEU A 491 -13.63 3.50 8.87
CA LEU A 491 -14.76 4.24 9.45
C LEU A 491 -14.77 4.15 10.97
N VAL A 492 -14.43 3.01 11.56
CA VAL A 492 -14.23 2.85 13.02
C VAL A 492 -13.17 3.81 13.54
N ARG A 493 -12.03 3.92 12.82
CA ARG A 493 -10.97 4.87 13.17
C ARG A 493 -11.42 6.31 12.99
N ALA A 494 -12.15 6.62 11.93
CA ALA A 494 -12.72 7.95 11.69
C ALA A 494 -13.71 8.36 12.77
N TYR A 495 -14.61 7.46 13.19
CA TYR A 495 -15.51 7.66 14.32
C TYR A 495 -14.73 7.92 15.61
N SER A 496 -13.76 7.05 15.95
CA SER A 496 -12.97 7.21 17.16
C SER A 496 -12.13 8.49 17.16
N TYR A 497 -11.68 8.94 15.99
CA TYR A 497 -10.84 10.13 15.84
C TYR A 497 -11.66 11.43 15.88
N THR A 498 -12.84 11.45 15.28
CA THR A 498 -13.64 12.67 15.10
C THR A 498 -14.82 12.81 16.07
N GLY A 499 -15.27 11.70 16.66
CA GLY A 499 -16.55 11.63 17.40
C GLY A 499 -17.80 11.71 16.51
N ASN A 500 -17.67 11.79 15.19
CA ASN A 500 -18.81 11.96 14.29
C ASN A 500 -19.54 10.63 14.04
N ARG A 501 -20.79 10.54 14.53
CA ARG A 501 -21.64 9.34 14.44
C ARG A 501 -21.95 8.88 13.02
N VAL A 502 -21.86 9.74 12.01
CA VAL A 502 -22.11 9.36 10.60
C VAL A 502 -21.20 8.21 10.14
N TYR A 503 -19.95 8.18 10.63
CA TYR A 503 -19.02 7.07 10.37
C TYR A 503 -19.48 5.76 11.00
N LEU A 504 -20.03 5.82 12.21
CA LEU A 504 -20.55 4.66 12.90
C LEU A 504 -21.82 4.11 12.20
N ASP A 505 -22.71 5.00 11.77
CA ASP A 505 -23.92 4.62 11.04
C ASP A 505 -23.61 3.96 9.69
N ALA A 506 -22.53 4.39 9.03
CA ALA A 506 -22.04 3.73 7.83
C ALA A 506 -21.55 2.29 8.12
N CYS A 507 -20.90 2.07 9.27
CA CYS A 507 -20.54 0.71 9.70
C CYS A 507 -21.78 -0.16 9.92
N HIS A 508 -22.84 0.35 10.56
CA HIS A 508 -24.11 -0.37 10.76
C HIS A 508 -24.68 -0.91 9.44
N ARG A 509 -24.78 -0.02 8.44
CA ARG A 509 -25.30 -0.37 7.12
C ARG A 509 -24.41 -1.37 6.38
N ALA A 510 -23.09 -1.25 6.51
CA ALA A 510 -22.14 -2.13 5.82
C ALA A 510 -22.24 -3.61 6.21
N LEU A 511 -22.80 -3.93 7.38
CA LEU A 511 -23.01 -5.32 7.85
C LEU A 511 -24.07 -6.08 7.04
N TYR A 512 -24.92 -5.39 6.28
CA TYR A 512 -26.00 -6.03 5.53
C TYR A 512 -25.48 -7.03 4.50
N LEU A 513 -24.52 -6.62 3.66
CA LEU A 513 -23.97 -7.43 2.56
C LEU A 513 -23.32 -8.74 3.01
N PHE A 514 -22.77 -8.80 4.22
CA PHE A 514 -22.20 -10.04 4.80
C PHE A 514 -23.22 -11.17 4.98
N ASN A 515 -24.52 -10.86 4.93
CA ASN A 515 -25.59 -11.86 5.02
C ASN A 515 -26.18 -12.22 3.66
N ILE A 516 -25.83 -11.51 2.60
CA ILE A 516 -26.38 -11.72 1.27
C ILE A 516 -25.46 -12.67 0.49
N HIS A 517 -26.04 -13.71 -0.09
CA HIS A 517 -25.29 -14.68 -0.87
C HIS A 517 -24.80 -14.07 -2.20
N VAL A 518 -23.68 -14.55 -2.75
CA VAL A 518 -23.08 -14.02 -3.99
C VAL A 518 -24.03 -14.04 -5.20
N ASN A 519 -24.90 -15.05 -5.30
CA ASN A 519 -25.90 -15.14 -6.37
C ASN A 519 -27.05 -14.11 -6.27
N HIS A 520 -27.23 -13.47 -5.11
CA HIS A 520 -28.19 -12.39 -4.88
C HIS A 520 -27.50 -11.02 -4.81
N GLY A 521 -26.29 -10.89 -5.38
CA GLY A 521 -25.52 -9.65 -5.38
C GLY A 521 -24.83 -9.33 -4.05
N GLY A 522 -24.71 -10.29 -3.15
CA GLY A 522 -23.99 -10.15 -1.89
C GLY A 522 -22.52 -10.56 -1.95
N ILE A 523 -21.93 -10.76 -0.78
CA ILE A 523 -20.51 -11.15 -0.63
C ILE A 523 -20.32 -12.48 0.12
N ARG A 524 -21.39 -13.14 0.55
CA ARG A 524 -21.31 -14.40 1.29
C ARG A 524 -21.39 -15.61 0.36
N SER A 525 -20.52 -16.57 0.56
CA SER A 525 -20.57 -17.90 -0.07
C SER A 525 -20.47 -18.99 1.00
N TYR A 526 -20.56 -20.24 0.55
CA TYR A 526 -20.44 -21.43 1.39
C TYR A 526 -19.44 -22.38 0.75
N PHE A 527 -18.46 -22.84 1.54
CA PHE A 527 -17.46 -23.76 1.03
C PHE A 527 -18.11 -25.10 0.69
N LEU A 528 -18.02 -25.53 -0.58
CA LEU A 528 -18.66 -26.74 -1.10
C LEU A 528 -20.15 -26.86 -0.71
N ASN A 529 -20.87 -25.72 -0.74
CA ASN A 529 -22.30 -25.62 -0.37
C ASN A 529 -22.63 -26.05 1.06
N GLN A 530 -21.64 -26.13 1.96
CA GLN A 530 -21.87 -26.45 3.37
C GLN A 530 -22.29 -25.18 4.12
N SER A 531 -23.57 -25.10 4.51
CA SER A 531 -24.17 -23.91 5.13
C SER A 531 -23.51 -23.44 6.43
N ASN A 532 -22.80 -24.35 7.12
CA ASN A 532 -22.06 -24.10 8.35
C ASN A 532 -20.59 -23.67 8.13
N ILE A 533 -20.10 -23.63 6.89
CA ILE A 533 -18.77 -23.13 6.54
C ILE A 533 -18.93 -21.92 5.61
N ILE A 534 -19.00 -20.76 6.23
CA ILE A 534 -19.22 -19.50 5.53
C ILE A 534 -17.92 -18.93 4.99
N TRP A 535 -18.01 -18.19 3.90
CA TRP A 535 -16.90 -17.40 3.41
C TRP A 535 -17.38 -16.04 2.92
N PHE A 536 -16.56 -15.01 3.09
CA PHE A 536 -16.83 -13.67 2.57
C PHE A 536 -15.87 -13.40 1.41
N GLU A 537 -16.42 -13.31 0.21
CA GLU A 537 -15.66 -13.32 -1.05
C GLU A 537 -15.04 -11.95 -1.35
N GLU A 538 -13.72 -11.92 -1.59
CA GLU A 538 -13.05 -10.74 -2.16
C GLU A 538 -13.61 -10.42 -3.54
N TYR A 539 -13.82 -11.47 -4.35
CA TYR A 539 -14.44 -11.41 -5.66
C TYR A 539 -15.61 -12.40 -5.65
N PRO A 540 -16.87 -11.93 -5.65
CA PRO A 540 -18.06 -12.77 -5.53
C PRO A 540 -18.38 -13.50 -6.84
N PHE A 541 -17.41 -14.25 -7.37
CA PHE A 541 -17.62 -15.15 -8.50
C PHE A 541 -18.57 -16.28 -8.11
N ASP A 542 -19.28 -16.77 -9.11
CA ASP A 542 -20.07 -17.99 -9.03
C ASP A 542 -19.58 -18.97 -10.11
N PRO A 543 -19.08 -20.17 -9.75
CA PRO A 543 -18.88 -20.67 -8.39
C PRO A 543 -17.84 -19.85 -7.58
N PRO A 544 -17.83 -19.89 -6.24
CA PRO A 544 -16.90 -19.07 -5.45
C PRO A 544 -15.44 -19.55 -5.55
N ILE A 545 -14.47 -18.63 -5.40
CA ILE A 545 -13.02 -18.94 -5.51
C ILE A 545 -12.29 -18.91 -4.17
N HIS A 546 -12.86 -18.30 -3.13
CA HIS A 546 -12.33 -18.30 -1.77
C HIS A 546 -10.91 -17.71 -1.65
N VAL A 547 -10.76 -16.43 -1.99
CA VAL A 547 -9.47 -15.71 -1.83
C VAL A 547 -9.14 -15.50 -0.34
N LEU A 548 -7.95 -15.96 0.10
CA LEU A 548 -7.57 -15.99 1.51
C LEU A 548 -7.43 -14.58 2.11
N ASN A 549 -6.59 -13.73 1.50
CA ASN A 549 -6.26 -12.43 2.09
C ASN A 549 -7.50 -11.55 2.25
N GLY A 550 -8.40 -11.55 1.26
CA GLY A 550 -9.58 -10.69 1.27
C GLY A 550 -10.60 -11.14 2.31
N PHE A 551 -10.74 -12.44 2.51
CA PHE A 551 -11.55 -12.99 3.60
C PHE A 551 -11.02 -12.55 4.95
N ILE A 552 -9.71 -12.71 5.22
CA ILE A 552 -9.15 -12.29 6.51
C ILE A 552 -9.30 -10.77 6.73
N TYR A 553 -9.08 -9.94 5.70
CA TYR A 553 -9.33 -8.50 5.81
C TYR A 553 -10.79 -8.16 6.14
N SER A 554 -11.76 -8.94 5.64
CA SER A 554 -13.16 -8.78 6.00
C SER A 554 -13.41 -9.05 7.49
N LEU A 555 -12.74 -10.07 8.06
CA LEU A 555 -12.81 -10.41 9.48
C LEU A 555 -12.15 -9.33 10.35
N LEU A 556 -11.04 -8.73 9.89
CA LEU A 556 -10.41 -7.61 10.60
C LEU A 556 -11.35 -6.40 10.73
N GLY A 557 -12.13 -6.10 9.69
CA GLY A 557 -13.15 -5.05 9.73
C GLY A 557 -14.24 -5.35 10.76
N LEU A 558 -14.77 -6.58 10.75
CA LEU A 558 -15.76 -7.02 11.74
C LEU A 558 -15.19 -6.95 13.17
N TYR A 559 -13.94 -7.37 13.38
CA TYR A 559 -13.27 -7.26 14.68
C TYR A 559 -13.11 -5.82 15.14
N ASP A 560 -12.62 -4.93 14.26
CA ASP A 560 -12.42 -3.53 14.61
C ASP A 560 -13.73 -2.88 15.07
N TYR A 561 -14.83 -3.22 14.39
CA TYR A 561 -16.15 -2.75 14.74
C TYR A 561 -16.67 -3.33 16.06
N THR A 562 -16.51 -4.63 16.32
CA THR A 562 -16.98 -5.27 17.57
C THR A 562 -16.16 -4.87 18.80
N LYS A 563 -14.90 -4.50 18.61
CA LYS A 563 -13.98 -4.09 19.68
C LYS A 563 -13.82 -2.58 19.81
N LEU A 564 -14.64 -1.80 19.11
CA LEU A 564 -14.67 -0.36 19.25
C LEU A 564 -15.04 0.02 20.70
N PRO A 565 -14.18 0.75 21.43
CA PRO A 565 -14.50 1.18 22.79
C PRO A 565 -15.67 2.16 22.75
N MET A 566 -16.81 1.75 23.30
CA MET A 566 -18.03 2.56 23.35
C MET A 566 -18.49 2.76 24.79
N SER A 567 -18.79 4.01 25.14
CA SER A 567 -19.37 4.37 26.44
C SER A 567 -20.90 4.35 26.45
N SER A 568 -21.55 4.01 25.33
CA SER A 568 -23.00 4.12 25.16
C SER A 568 -23.70 2.78 25.40
N SER A 569 -24.73 2.79 26.25
CA SER A 569 -25.65 1.67 26.51
C SER A 569 -26.83 1.62 25.53
N ASP A 570 -26.70 2.20 24.33
CA ASP A 570 -27.77 2.22 23.32
C ASP A 570 -28.08 0.79 22.84
N PRO A 571 -29.31 0.28 23.04
CA PRO A 571 -29.71 -1.06 22.63
C PRO A 571 -29.58 -1.31 21.13
N LEU A 572 -29.77 -0.29 20.29
CA LEU A 572 -29.64 -0.43 18.83
C LEU A 572 -28.20 -0.72 18.42
N ILE A 573 -27.25 -0.01 19.02
CA ILE A 573 -25.82 -0.23 18.77
C ILE A 573 -25.42 -1.64 19.23
N SER A 574 -25.92 -2.08 20.38
CA SER A 574 -25.66 -3.43 20.88
C SER A 574 -26.14 -4.51 19.91
N ALA A 575 -27.31 -4.35 19.29
CA ALA A 575 -27.81 -5.29 18.29
C ALA A 575 -26.88 -5.40 17.06
N TYR A 576 -26.34 -4.29 16.57
CA TYR A 576 -25.38 -4.30 15.47
C TYR A 576 -24.04 -4.93 15.86
N LEU A 577 -23.54 -4.64 17.07
CA LEU A 577 -22.32 -5.24 17.60
C LEU A 577 -22.48 -6.76 17.75
N THR A 578 -23.61 -7.24 18.28
CA THR A 578 -23.93 -8.67 18.35
C THR A 578 -23.98 -9.31 16.96
N LYS A 579 -24.61 -8.63 15.99
CA LYS A 579 -24.65 -9.11 14.60
C LYS A 579 -23.25 -9.24 13.99
N ALA A 580 -22.40 -8.23 14.17
CA ALA A 580 -21.02 -8.25 13.68
C ALA A 580 -20.18 -9.31 14.40
N GLN A 581 -20.38 -9.51 15.70
CA GLN A 581 -19.70 -10.53 16.50
C GLN A 581 -20.07 -11.94 16.01
N ASN A 582 -21.34 -12.20 15.71
CA ASN A 582 -21.77 -13.48 15.15
C ASN A 582 -21.15 -13.76 13.77
N LEU A 583 -21.07 -12.74 12.90
CA LEU A 583 -20.41 -12.85 11.59
C LEU A 583 -18.90 -13.14 11.75
N LEU A 584 -18.25 -12.44 12.69
CA LEU A 584 -16.83 -12.62 13.00
C LEU A 584 -16.55 -14.02 13.51
N ASP A 585 -17.31 -14.50 14.49
CA ASP A 585 -17.11 -15.82 15.11
C ASP A 585 -17.30 -16.95 14.10
N ALA A 586 -18.35 -16.86 13.27
CA ALA A 586 -18.61 -17.81 12.19
C ALA A 586 -17.51 -17.78 11.11
N GLY A 587 -17.03 -16.59 10.77
CA GLY A 587 -15.95 -16.40 9.81
C GLY A 587 -14.61 -16.96 10.29
N LEU A 588 -14.23 -16.67 11.54
CA LEU A 588 -13.01 -17.23 12.16
C LEU A 588 -13.10 -18.77 12.31
N ALA A 589 -14.29 -19.30 12.60
CA ALA A 589 -14.51 -20.75 12.66
C ALA A 589 -14.31 -21.41 11.28
N SER A 590 -14.79 -20.75 10.22
CA SER A 590 -14.61 -21.23 8.85
C SER A 590 -13.15 -21.10 8.40
N LEU A 591 -12.48 -19.98 8.71
CA LEU A 591 -11.04 -19.80 8.44
C LEU A 591 -10.21 -20.90 9.09
N SER A 592 -10.50 -21.23 10.34
CA SER A 592 -9.75 -22.24 11.10
C SER A 592 -9.82 -23.63 10.47
N LYS A 593 -11.01 -24.00 9.99
CA LYS A 593 -11.24 -25.28 9.31
C LYS A 593 -10.57 -25.33 7.93
N LEU A 594 -10.58 -24.22 7.19
CA LEU A 594 -10.13 -24.18 5.80
C LEU A 594 -8.67 -23.76 5.63
N LEU A 595 -8.04 -23.14 6.63
CA LEU A 595 -6.65 -22.65 6.55
C LEU A 595 -5.66 -23.72 6.06
N PRO A 596 -5.74 -25.01 6.48
CA PRO A 596 -4.84 -26.04 5.97
C PRO A 596 -4.90 -26.22 4.45
N LEU A 597 -6.05 -25.95 3.79
CA LEU A 597 -6.20 -26.07 2.34
C LEU A 597 -5.41 -25.01 1.57
N PHE A 598 -5.00 -23.93 2.24
CA PHE A 598 -4.16 -22.89 1.64
C PHE A 598 -2.67 -23.18 1.82
N ASP A 599 -2.29 -24.22 2.55
CA ASP A 599 -0.89 -24.60 2.73
C ASP A 599 -0.46 -25.59 1.63
N SER A 600 0.57 -25.22 0.87
CA SER A 600 1.12 -26.09 -0.19
C SER A 600 2.32 -26.92 0.25
N GLY A 601 2.73 -26.82 1.52
CA GLY A 601 3.94 -27.44 2.06
C GLY A 601 5.24 -26.70 1.71
N SER A 602 5.20 -25.67 0.86
CA SER A 602 6.36 -24.87 0.41
C SER A 602 6.02 -23.40 0.15
N GLY A 603 4.85 -22.96 0.61
CA GLY A 603 4.25 -21.66 0.36
C GLY A 603 2.75 -21.73 0.59
N SER A 604 2.01 -20.65 0.30
CA SER A 604 0.55 -20.64 0.39
C SER A 604 -0.13 -20.53 -0.98
N PHE A 605 -1.34 -21.06 -1.11
CA PHE A 605 -2.24 -20.71 -2.22
C PHE A 605 -2.90 -19.36 -1.98
N TYR A 606 -3.21 -18.65 -3.06
CA TYR A 606 -3.91 -17.37 -3.04
C TYR A 606 -5.42 -17.57 -2.86
N ASP A 607 -5.95 -18.59 -3.53
CA ASP A 607 -7.36 -18.96 -3.55
C ASP A 607 -7.53 -20.48 -3.66
N LEU A 608 -8.77 -20.95 -3.53
CA LEU A 608 -9.15 -22.36 -3.68
C LEU A 608 -9.83 -22.65 -5.03
N ASN A 609 -9.59 -21.82 -6.06
CA ASN A 609 -10.20 -22.00 -7.38
C ASN A 609 -9.90 -23.37 -8.01
N HIS A 610 -8.75 -23.96 -7.66
CA HIS A 610 -8.34 -25.28 -8.15
C HIS A 610 -9.25 -26.42 -7.66
N LEU A 611 -9.96 -26.25 -6.55
CA LEU A 611 -10.94 -27.22 -6.06
C LEU A 611 -12.24 -27.24 -6.88
N TYR A 612 -12.51 -26.18 -7.64
CA TYR A 612 -13.69 -26.03 -8.49
C TYR A 612 -13.40 -26.30 -9.97
N ALA A 613 -12.20 -26.79 -10.30
CA ALA A 613 -11.75 -26.99 -11.69
C ALA A 613 -12.62 -27.99 -12.48
N HIS A 614 -13.30 -28.94 -11.82
CA HIS A 614 -14.20 -29.89 -12.46
C HIS A 614 -15.55 -29.28 -12.91
N TYR A 615 -16.08 -28.26 -12.19
CA TYR A 615 -17.33 -27.57 -12.57
C TYR A 615 -17.20 -26.78 -13.90
N ASN A 616 -15.97 -26.41 -14.27
CA ASN A 616 -15.68 -25.71 -15.51
C ASN A 616 -15.69 -26.63 -16.75
N TYR A 617 -15.72 -27.96 -16.59
CA TYR A 617 -15.70 -28.88 -17.72
C TYR A 617 -17.11 -29.10 -18.31
N GLU A 618 -18.14 -29.17 -17.47
CA GLU A 618 -19.53 -29.37 -17.93
C GLU A 618 -20.14 -28.11 -18.55
N SER A 619 -19.85 -26.94 -18.00
CA SER A 619 -20.37 -25.66 -18.49
C SER A 619 -19.78 -25.21 -19.84
N ILE A 620 -18.63 -25.74 -20.26
CA ILE A 620 -18.01 -25.43 -21.56
C ILE A 620 -18.55 -26.31 -22.70
N LYS A 621 -19.12 -27.50 -22.40
CA LYS A 621 -19.75 -28.34 -23.43
C LYS A 621 -20.95 -27.68 -24.13
N LEU A 622 -21.59 -26.71 -23.48
CA LEU A 622 -22.74 -26.00 -24.05
C LEU A 622 -22.37 -24.88 -25.04
N TYR A 623 -21.10 -24.53 -25.22
CA TYR A 623 -20.72 -23.36 -26.06
C TYR A 623 -19.67 -23.59 -27.16
N LYS A 624 -19.13 -24.80 -27.37
CA LYS A 624 -18.26 -25.06 -28.52
C LYS A 624 -18.43 -26.45 -29.11
N SER A 625 -19.31 -26.58 -30.11
CA SER A 625 -19.16 -27.59 -31.16
C SER A 625 -18.19 -27.04 -32.22
N LYS A 626 -16.92 -27.45 -32.16
CA LYS A 626 -16.03 -27.56 -33.33
C LYS A 626 -14.80 -28.36 -32.93
N SER A 627 -14.70 -29.57 -33.51
CA SER A 627 -13.51 -30.40 -33.72
C SER A 627 -12.43 -30.35 -32.63
N PHE A 628 -12.44 -31.34 -31.74
CA PHE A 628 -11.31 -31.63 -30.84
C PHE A 628 -10.36 -32.61 -31.54
N GLU A 629 -9.17 -32.13 -31.90
CA GLU A 629 -8.00 -33.00 -32.10
C GLU A 629 -7.62 -33.64 -30.75
N LYS A 630 -7.47 -34.96 -30.77
CA LYS A 630 -6.79 -35.73 -29.71
C LYS A 630 -5.33 -35.27 -29.66
N ASP A 631 -4.81 -35.06 -28.45
CA ASP A 631 -3.39 -34.90 -28.08
C ASP A 631 -2.95 -33.58 -27.41
N SER A 632 -3.89 -32.77 -26.91
CA SER A 632 -3.56 -31.83 -25.84
C SER A 632 -4.05 -32.38 -24.49
N PHE A 633 -3.15 -32.87 -23.64
CA PHE A 633 -3.39 -32.91 -22.20
C PHE A 633 -3.65 -31.46 -21.75
N GLN A 634 -4.90 -31.02 -21.79
CA GLN A 634 -5.29 -29.69 -21.37
C GLN A 634 -5.06 -29.62 -19.87
N LEU A 635 -4.01 -28.91 -19.42
CA LEU A 635 -3.86 -28.58 -18.02
C LEU A 635 -5.16 -27.89 -17.56
N SER A 636 -5.96 -28.62 -16.76
CA SER A 636 -6.79 -28.01 -15.74
C SER A 636 -5.86 -27.04 -14.99
N SER A 637 -6.19 -25.75 -14.95
CA SER A 637 -5.35 -24.75 -14.30
C SER A 637 -4.97 -25.24 -12.91
N GLY A 638 -3.69 -25.49 -12.67
CA GLY A 638 -3.19 -25.94 -11.37
C GLY A 638 -3.45 -24.91 -10.26
N PRO A 639 -3.11 -25.23 -9.00
CA PRO A 639 -3.32 -24.34 -7.88
C PRO A 639 -2.77 -22.93 -8.11
N ASN A 640 -3.59 -21.91 -7.82
CA ASN A 640 -3.15 -20.51 -7.88
C ASN A 640 -2.24 -20.21 -6.68
N ARG A 641 -0.93 -20.42 -6.84
CA ARG A 641 0.07 -20.14 -5.81
C ARG A 641 0.18 -18.64 -5.54
N ALA A 642 0.16 -18.25 -4.27
CA ALA A 642 0.41 -16.88 -3.90
C ALA A 642 1.87 -16.54 -4.18
N ARG A 643 2.12 -15.50 -4.98
CA ARG A 643 3.48 -14.91 -5.08
C ARG A 643 3.98 -14.51 -3.69
N TRP A 644 5.30 -14.43 -3.50
CA TRP A 644 5.92 -14.18 -2.19
C TRP A 644 5.38 -12.94 -1.46
N SER A 645 5.04 -11.87 -2.17
CA SER A 645 4.43 -10.69 -1.55
C SER A 645 3.07 -10.98 -0.90
N TYR A 646 2.23 -11.83 -1.51
CA TYR A 646 0.95 -12.25 -0.91
C TYR A 646 1.16 -13.28 0.18
N HIS A 647 2.14 -14.16 0.05
CA HIS A 647 2.51 -15.07 1.14
C HIS A 647 2.87 -14.30 2.42
N VAL A 648 3.66 -13.22 2.29
CA VAL A 648 3.97 -12.30 3.40
C VAL A 648 2.72 -11.60 3.94
N VAL A 649 1.76 -11.22 3.08
CA VAL A 649 0.47 -10.68 3.54
C VAL A 649 -0.27 -11.72 4.39
N HIS A 650 -0.35 -12.98 3.95
CA HIS A 650 -1.01 -14.03 4.72
C HIS A 650 -0.31 -14.27 6.06
N ILE A 651 1.03 -14.32 6.10
CA ILE A 651 1.80 -14.43 7.34
C ILE A 651 1.44 -13.28 8.29
N ASN A 652 1.49 -12.04 7.82
CA ASN A 652 1.18 -10.86 8.64
C ASN A 652 -0.27 -10.86 9.15
N GLN A 653 -1.21 -11.35 8.35
CA GLN A 653 -2.60 -11.53 8.74
C GLN A 653 -2.74 -12.58 9.83
N LEU A 654 -2.11 -13.75 9.69
CA LEU A 654 -2.12 -14.79 10.71
C LEU A 654 -1.47 -14.32 12.01
N LEU A 655 -0.32 -13.64 11.94
CA LEU A 655 0.33 -13.03 13.12
C LEU A 655 -0.57 -12.00 13.80
N THR A 656 -1.36 -11.25 13.03
CA THR A 656 -2.37 -10.35 13.60
C THR A 656 -3.47 -11.15 14.32
N LEU A 657 -3.97 -12.23 13.71
CA LEU A 657 -5.02 -13.07 14.28
C LEU A 657 -4.63 -13.76 15.59
N VAL A 658 -3.33 -14.00 15.85
CA VAL A 658 -2.84 -14.51 17.15
C VAL A 658 -3.35 -13.67 18.31
N ASP A 659 -3.37 -12.34 18.15
CA ASP A 659 -3.85 -11.41 19.18
C ASP A 659 -5.37 -11.25 19.19
N LEU A 660 -6.00 -11.32 18.01
CA LEU A 660 -7.44 -11.05 17.84
C LEU A 660 -8.32 -12.22 18.27
N ASP A 661 -7.81 -13.44 18.12
CA ASP A 661 -8.55 -14.67 18.33
C ASP A 661 -7.75 -15.66 19.20
N PRO A 662 -7.63 -15.38 20.51
CA PRO A 662 -6.86 -16.20 21.43
C PRO A 662 -7.27 -17.68 21.44
N LYS A 663 -8.55 -17.97 21.15
CA LYS A 663 -9.11 -19.33 21.08
C LYS A 663 -8.37 -20.23 20.07
N ARG A 664 -7.84 -19.66 18.99
CA ARG A 664 -7.14 -20.38 17.91
C ARG A 664 -5.72 -19.84 17.66
N ALA A 665 -5.20 -19.03 18.58
CA ALA A 665 -3.88 -18.40 18.49
C ALA A 665 -2.76 -19.39 18.19
N ILE A 666 -2.80 -20.59 18.77
CA ILE A 666 -1.83 -21.66 18.51
C ILE A 666 -1.84 -22.04 17.02
N GLN A 667 -3.00 -22.30 16.43
CA GLN A 667 -3.11 -22.67 15.01
C GLN A 667 -2.59 -21.56 14.09
N TRP A 668 -2.94 -20.30 14.39
CA TRP A 668 -2.50 -19.12 13.64
C TRP A 668 -0.98 -18.98 13.70
N ASN A 669 -0.41 -19.03 14.91
CA ASN A 669 1.02 -18.88 15.13
C ASN A 669 1.84 -20.02 14.52
N THR A 670 1.39 -21.27 14.69
CA THR A 670 2.04 -22.45 14.11
C THR A 670 2.06 -22.37 12.59
N THR A 671 0.94 -21.98 11.97
CA THR A 671 0.88 -21.83 10.50
C THR A 671 1.74 -20.67 10.03
N ALA A 672 1.69 -19.51 10.70
CA ALA A 672 2.52 -18.36 10.37
C ALA A 672 4.01 -18.68 10.48
N THR A 673 4.44 -19.37 11.55
CA THR A 673 5.84 -19.79 11.76
C THR A 673 6.31 -20.73 10.66
N ARG A 674 5.49 -21.71 10.29
CA ARG A 674 5.78 -22.63 9.18
C ARG A 674 5.89 -21.87 7.84
N TRP A 675 5.00 -20.92 7.59
CA TRP A 675 5.04 -20.09 6.39
C TRP A 675 6.23 -19.13 6.34
N ILE A 676 6.68 -18.60 7.49
CA ILE A 676 7.95 -17.85 7.58
C ILE A 676 9.13 -18.74 7.16
N ALA A 677 9.14 -20.01 7.56
CA ALA A 677 10.19 -20.95 7.16
C ALA A 677 10.19 -21.20 5.63
N TYR A 678 9.03 -21.18 4.97
CA TYR A 678 8.96 -21.32 3.51
C TYR A 678 9.67 -20.18 2.77
N LEU A 679 9.69 -18.95 3.32
CA LEU A 679 10.47 -17.84 2.76
C LEU A 679 11.98 -18.08 2.77
N GLN A 680 12.45 -19.04 3.58
CA GLN A 680 13.85 -19.45 3.69
C GLN A 680 14.15 -20.74 2.91
N GLY A 681 13.16 -21.31 2.22
CA GLY A 681 13.30 -22.53 1.42
C GLY A 681 13.10 -23.83 2.20
N PHE A 682 12.63 -23.77 3.45
CA PHE A 682 12.17 -24.98 4.14
C PHE A 682 10.86 -25.49 3.53
N THR A 683 10.57 -26.77 3.71
CA THR A 683 9.32 -27.40 3.30
C THR A 683 8.72 -28.18 4.46
N SER A 684 7.41 -28.46 4.40
CA SER A 684 6.79 -29.42 5.31
C SER A 684 7.46 -30.78 5.13
N GLN A 685 7.67 -31.50 6.24
CA GLN A 685 8.00 -32.93 6.19
C GLN A 685 6.72 -33.69 5.83
N ASN A 686 6.87 -34.73 5.01
CA ASN A 686 5.79 -35.67 4.69
C ASN A 686 5.60 -36.69 5.79
#